data_AF-A0A6U5DND6-F1
#
_entry.id   AF-A0A6U5DND6-F1
#
_cell.length_a   1.000
_cell.length_b   1.000
_cell.length_c   1.000
_cell.angle_alpha   90.00
_cell.angle_beta   90.00
_cell.angle_gamma   90.00
#
_symmetry.space_group_name_H-M   'P 1'
#
loop_
_entity.id
_entity.type
_entity.pdbx_description
1 polymer ?
#
loop_
_entity_poly.entity_id
_entity_poly.type
_entity_poly.pdbx_seq_one_letter_code
_entity_poly.pdbx_strand_id
1 'polypeptide(L)'
;MVARCLYLREFDIVRAYLDVVSDGENGSVSLLRGLVWPPKSATTETDICRATVQLERNIKSIKWLDPFALDLVLERYPFLGTRKAEIISAFGSLMHPIMAKVDSAVYTKANIHNFITERRYVGHAAEIAELFMDRFNPEAPMSDEMLKEKVNKITEDIDREVEDLTASILLKKMLDIIIHTKKTNLFMRNRYALGMRLDPKIMNAKNDGDAVGELPFGVFFVHGRRFDAFHVRFRDIARGGMRLVTPASSEQLAMEAARHYEECYGLAYAQQLKNKDIPEGGSKAVCLIDSVELSPDGKYFTMRKCVKAFADTLLDLIVDTNETQNCIVNHLSLPEVLYLGPDEQVIPDDINWIVQRAAMRGYQTPPAFMSSKPLSGINHKEFGVTSEGVNVYLQVALQNSGIDPKKQPFSVKITGGPDGDVAGNLIKIMFRDYGENVRIVGVADHSGCVEDPNGLDHDEMMRLVTESLSISHYDEHKLSGEGNFYGIEDDFGMRMRNTMHNRLEADAFIPAGGRPSTINMSNWKNFLKDDGTPSSRLIVEGANLFITEDARQSLFDEGGVVIVKDSSANKCGVITSSFEICAAMLLDEDEFLLNKDAIVSEVLVKLRELARLEAELLFREIPFHPGISLPQTSQLVSAAMNMAKDAIIAALDSMSLEERECFLPLFLGHLPPTMAELAHDRISDRVPTNYVKSAIASCLASKLVYKEGTQFITNLPKAILADTALKYLQKEKDIALLSQALADSNVPDSEKQEILELLKVGGVRISLDVHG
;
A
#
# COMPACT_ATOMS: atom_id res chain seq x y z
N MET A 1 -27.77 -24.89 -3.18
CA MET A 1 -27.82 -23.68 -2.32
C MET A 1 -29.22 -23.07 -2.25
N VAL A 2 -29.80 -22.57 -3.36
CA VAL A 2 -31.15 -21.98 -3.36
C VAL A 2 -32.21 -22.91 -2.73
N ALA A 3 -32.23 -24.19 -3.09
CA ALA A 3 -33.13 -25.17 -2.50
C ALA A 3 -32.97 -25.31 -0.97
N ARG A 4 -31.75 -25.23 -0.46
CA ARG A 4 -31.50 -25.28 0.99
C ARG A 4 -31.94 -23.98 1.69
N CYS A 5 -31.81 -22.81 1.05
CA CYS A 5 -32.39 -21.57 1.56
C CYS A 5 -33.91 -21.64 1.69
N LEU A 6 -34.57 -22.20 0.67
CA LEU A 6 -36.02 -22.40 0.67
C LEU A 6 -36.42 -23.30 1.84
N TYR A 7 -35.73 -24.43 2.00
CA TYR A 7 -35.93 -25.36 3.13
C TYR A 7 -35.74 -24.69 4.50
N LEU A 8 -34.64 -23.95 4.70
CA LEU A 8 -34.39 -23.23 5.96
C LEU A 8 -35.46 -22.21 6.33
N ARG A 9 -36.15 -21.67 5.32
CA ARG A 9 -37.24 -20.72 5.51
C ARG A 9 -38.60 -21.40 5.48
N GLU A 10 -38.66 -22.73 5.47
CA GLU A 10 -39.89 -23.53 5.41
C GLU A 10 -40.73 -23.31 4.14
N PHE A 11 -40.11 -22.86 3.05
CA PHE A 11 -40.77 -22.80 1.74
C PHE A 11 -40.75 -24.17 1.07
N ASP A 12 -41.93 -24.70 0.73
CA ASP A 12 -42.05 -25.98 0.03
C ASP A 12 -41.87 -25.77 -1.48
N ILE A 13 -40.92 -26.48 -2.08
CA ILE A 13 -40.66 -26.41 -3.52
C ILE A 13 -41.68 -27.28 -4.26
N VAL A 14 -42.58 -26.65 -5.02
CA VAL A 14 -43.58 -27.36 -5.83
C VAL A 14 -42.97 -27.85 -7.13
N ARG A 15 -42.25 -26.94 -7.82
CA ARG A 15 -41.58 -27.23 -9.08
C ARG A 15 -40.39 -26.30 -9.26
N ALA A 16 -39.30 -26.78 -9.83
CA ALA A 16 -38.16 -25.97 -10.19
C ALA A 16 -37.65 -26.34 -11.59
N TYR A 17 -37.15 -25.35 -12.33
CA TYR A 17 -36.57 -25.49 -13.66
C TYR A 17 -35.26 -24.73 -13.69
N LEU A 18 -34.25 -25.32 -14.32
CA LEU A 18 -32.99 -24.68 -14.61
C LEU A 18 -32.85 -24.58 -16.13
N ASP A 19 -32.81 -23.37 -16.65
CA ASP A 19 -32.53 -23.09 -18.05
C ASP A 19 -31.12 -22.49 -18.14
N VAL A 20 -30.37 -22.88 -19.16
CA VAL A 20 -29.07 -22.27 -19.48
C VAL A 20 -29.20 -21.62 -20.85
N VAL A 21 -29.10 -20.31 -20.89
CA VAL A 21 -29.28 -19.50 -22.10
C VAL A 21 -27.93 -18.95 -22.51
N SER A 22 -27.56 -19.06 -23.79
CA SER A 22 -26.35 -18.43 -24.30
C SER A 22 -26.47 -16.90 -24.24
N ASP A 23 -25.41 -16.24 -23.79
CA ASP A 23 -25.28 -14.78 -23.70
C ASP A 23 -24.13 -14.27 -24.60
N GLY A 24 -23.99 -14.88 -25.78
CA GLY A 24 -22.96 -14.54 -26.75
C GLY A 24 -21.55 -14.68 -26.19
N GLU A 25 -20.72 -13.64 -26.37
CA GLU A 25 -19.34 -13.58 -25.87
C GLU A 25 -19.24 -13.57 -24.33
N ASN A 26 -20.33 -13.24 -23.62
CA ASN A 26 -20.38 -13.28 -22.16
C ASN A 26 -20.62 -14.70 -21.59
N GLY A 27 -20.73 -15.71 -22.47
CA GLY A 27 -20.89 -17.11 -22.10
C GLY A 27 -22.36 -17.54 -22.01
N SER A 28 -22.82 -17.89 -20.81
CA SER A 28 -24.19 -18.37 -20.60
C SER A 28 -24.78 -17.90 -19.28
N VAL A 29 -26.07 -17.59 -19.29
CA VAL A 29 -26.87 -17.25 -18.10
C VAL A 29 -27.68 -18.47 -17.67
N SER A 30 -27.47 -18.88 -16.42
CA SER A 30 -28.30 -19.91 -15.77
C SER A 30 -29.48 -19.27 -15.05
N LEU A 31 -30.70 -19.60 -15.48
CA LEU A 31 -31.96 -19.15 -14.92
C LEU A 31 -32.60 -20.27 -14.10
N LEU A 32 -32.68 -20.09 -12.78
CA LEU A 32 -33.42 -20.99 -11.90
C LEU A 32 -34.82 -20.41 -11.63
N ARG A 33 -35.86 -21.07 -12.13
CA ARG A 33 -37.27 -20.69 -11.93
C ARG A 33 -37.94 -21.69 -11.01
N GLY A 34 -38.55 -21.24 -9.91
CA GLY A 34 -39.21 -22.11 -8.94
C GLY A 34 -40.62 -21.63 -8.59
N LEU A 35 -41.57 -22.56 -8.53
CA LEU A 35 -42.86 -22.38 -7.87
C LEU A 35 -42.73 -22.94 -6.45
N VAL A 36 -43.02 -22.11 -5.45
CA VAL A 36 -42.86 -22.45 -4.03
C VAL A 36 -44.12 -22.11 -3.25
N TRP A 37 -44.47 -22.93 -2.26
CA TRP A 37 -45.47 -22.56 -1.26
C TRP A 37 -44.80 -21.82 -0.10
N PRO A 38 -45.48 -20.81 0.48
CA PRO A 38 -44.96 -20.10 1.63
C PRO A 38 -44.92 -21.01 2.87
N PRO A 39 -44.23 -20.56 3.94
CA PRO A 39 -44.16 -21.29 5.20
C PRO A 39 -45.55 -21.59 5.74
N LYS A 40 -45.77 -22.79 6.29
CA LYS A 40 -47.05 -23.15 6.93
C LYS A 40 -47.40 -22.24 8.10
N SER A 41 -46.40 -21.62 8.71
CA SER A 41 -46.53 -20.61 9.76
C SER A 41 -47.02 -19.25 9.27
N ALA A 42 -46.89 -18.94 7.97
CA ALA A 42 -47.35 -17.69 7.38
C ALA A 42 -48.83 -17.78 6.99
N THR A 43 -49.71 -17.41 7.93
CA THR A 43 -51.17 -17.57 7.79
C THR A 43 -51.88 -16.35 7.21
N THR A 44 -51.21 -15.19 7.19
CA THR A 44 -51.74 -13.94 6.62
C THR A 44 -50.93 -13.49 5.40
N GLU A 45 -51.55 -12.66 4.54
CA GLU A 45 -50.85 -12.06 3.39
C GLU A 45 -49.62 -11.25 3.82
N THR A 46 -49.69 -10.57 4.96
CA THR A 46 -48.57 -9.83 5.56
C THR A 46 -47.42 -10.76 5.96
N ASP A 47 -47.73 -11.92 6.55
CA ASP A 47 -46.70 -12.90 6.95
C ASP A 47 -46.01 -13.52 5.72
N ILE A 48 -46.80 -13.85 4.69
CA ILE A 48 -46.29 -14.37 3.42
C ILE A 48 -45.38 -13.33 2.76
N CYS A 49 -45.80 -12.07 2.72
CA CYS A 49 -45.00 -10.97 2.19
C CYS A 49 -43.68 -10.83 2.94
N ARG A 50 -43.71 -10.79 4.28
CA ARG A 50 -42.51 -10.71 5.11
C ARG A 50 -41.54 -11.88 4.89
N ALA A 51 -42.06 -13.11 4.84
CA ALA A 51 -41.26 -14.30 4.58
C ALA A 51 -40.63 -14.27 3.19
N THR A 52 -41.37 -13.80 2.18
CA THR A 52 -40.90 -13.69 0.79
C THR A 52 -39.77 -12.66 0.67
N VAL A 53 -39.92 -11.48 1.29
CA VAL A 53 -38.88 -10.44 1.32
C VAL A 53 -37.60 -10.96 1.99
N GLN A 54 -37.73 -11.70 3.10
CA GLN A 54 -36.57 -12.32 3.75
C GLN A 54 -35.92 -13.40 2.87
N LEU A 55 -36.70 -14.24 2.20
CA LEU A 55 -36.19 -15.25 1.29
C LEU A 55 -35.43 -14.62 0.12
N GLU A 56 -35.98 -13.59 -0.51
CA GLU A 56 -35.33 -12.86 -1.60
C GLU A 56 -33.98 -12.30 -1.16
N ARG A 57 -33.94 -11.68 0.03
CA ARG A 57 -32.71 -11.16 0.62
C ARG A 57 -31.67 -12.27 0.84
N ASN A 58 -32.09 -13.40 1.42
CA ASN A 58 -31.21 -14.55 1.69
C ASN A 58 -30.65 -15.15 0.39
N ILE A 59 -31.47 -15.28 -0.66
CA ILE A 59 -31.03 -15.81 -1.96
C ILE A 59 -30.02 -14.87 -2.63
N LYS A 60 -30.23 -13.55 -2.54
CA LYS A 60 -29.28 -12.56 -3.08
C LYS A 60 -27.93 -12.59 -2.36
N SER A 61 -27.92 -12.81 -1.04
CA SER A 61 -26.69 -12.81 -0.23
C SER A 61 -25.95 -14.15 -0.21
N ILE A 62 -26.63 -15.30 -0.35
CA ILE A 62 -26.01 -16.62 -0.13
C ILE A 62 -24.80 -16.89 -1.03
N LYS A 63 -24.77 -16.33 -2.25
CA LYS A 63 -23.65 -16.47 -3.20
C LYS A 63 -22.38 -15.71 -2.76
N TRP A 64 -22.50 -14.87 -1.75
CA TRP A 64 -21.44 -14.03 -1.19
C TRP A 64 -20.98 -14.50 0.20
N LEU A 65 -21.75 -15.39 0.83
CA LEU A 65 -21.41 -15.97 2.12
C LEU A 65 -20.28 -17.00 2.01
N ASP A 66 -19.43 -16.99 3.04
CA ASP A 66 -18.37 -17.96 3.26
C ASP A 66 -18.93 -19.38 3.46
N PRO A 67 -18.27 -20.44 2.95
CA PRO A 67 -18.69 -21.81 3.15
C PRO A 67 -18.90 -22.19 4.63
N PHE A 68 -18.10 -21.66 5.56
CA PHE A 68 -18.27 -21.93 7.00
C PHE A 68 -19.58 -21.34 7.53
N ALA A 69 -19.90 -20.08 7.20
CA ALA A 69 -21.17 -19.46 7.57
C ALA A 69 -22.38 -20.24 7.01
N LEU A 70 -22.24 -20.78 5.79
CA LEU A 70 -23.25 -21.62 5.16
C LEU A 70 -23.41 -22.96 5.88
N ASP A 71 -22.33 -23.64 6.23
CA ASP A 71 -22.36 -24.88 7.00
C ASP A 71 -23.04 -24.67 8.36
N LEU A 72 -22.68 -23.59 9.07
CA LEU A 72 -23.28 -23.25 10.36
C LEU A 72 -24.80 -23.13 10.29
N VAL A 73 -25.34 -22.43 9.29
CA VAL A 73 -26.78 -22.20 9.22
C VAL A 73 -27.54 -23.34 8.54
N LEU A 74 -26.94 -24.02 7.56
CA LEU A 74 -27.63 -25.05 6.76
C LEU A 74 -27.58 -26.43 7.42
N GLU A 75 -26.50 -26.76 8.13
CA GLU A 75 -26.26 -28.12 8.63
C GLU A 75 -26.27 -28.19 10.16
N ARG A 76 -25.69 -27.19 10.85
CA ARG A 76 -25.42 -27.30 12.30
C ARG A 76 -26.45 -26.60 13.19
N TYR A 77 -26.72 -25.32 12.94
CA TYR A 77 -27.48 -24.43 13.82
C TYR A 77 -28.41 -23.48 13.04
N PRO A 78 -29.53 -23.97 12.47
CA PRO A 78 -30.47 -23.14 11.71
C PRO A 78 -31.01 -21.91 12.45
N PHE A 79 -31.11 -21.97 13.78
CA PHE A 79 -31.62 -20.87 14.61
C PHE A 79 -30.78 -19.59 14.55
N LEU A 80 -29.50 -19.69 14.16
CA LEU A 80 -28.62 -18.51 14.00
C LEU A 80 -29.14 -17.58 12.91
N GLY A 81 -29.76 -18.14 11.87
CA GLY A 81 -30.01 -17.43 10.62
C GLY A 81 -28.70 -17.01 9.93
N THR A 82 -28.83 -16.44 8.73
CA THR A 82 -27.66 -16.15 7.89
C THR A 82 -26.79 -15.02 8.42
N ARG A 83 -27.37 -14.00 9.07
CA ARG A 83 -26.63 -12.83 9.57
C ARG A 83 -25.71 -13.18 10.74
N LYS A 84 -26.21 -13.90 11.75
CA LYS A 84 -25.38 -14.29 12.90
C LYS A 84 -24.29 -15.26 12.49
N ALA A 85 -24.61 -16.23 11.63
CA ALA A 85 -23.62 -17.17 11.10
C ALA A 85 -22.50 -16.45 10.34
N GLU A 86 -22.83 -15.44 9.53
CA GLU A 86 -21.84 -14.60 8.83
C GLU A 86 -20.98 -13.79 9.80
N ILE A 87 -21.57 -13.17 10.82
CA ILE A 87 -20.84 -12.41 11.86
C ILE A 87 -19.89 -13.33 12.61
N ILE A 88 -20.35 -14.50 13.07
CA ILE A 88 -19.53 -15.48 13.79
C ILE A 88 -18.37 -15.96 12.91
N SER A 89 -18.63 -16.25 11.62
CA SER A 89 -17.60 -16.63 10.64
C SER A 89 -16.54 -15.54 10.47
N ALA A 90 -16.98 -14.30 10.28
CA ALA A 90 -16.11 -13.14 10.09
C ALA A 90 -15.29 -12.85 11.35
N PHE A 91 -15.89 -12.91 12.53
CA PHE A 91 -15.20 -12.69 13.80
C PHE A 91 -14.13 -13.76 14.03
N GLY A 92 -14.45 -15.03 13.79
CA GLY A 92 -13.44 -16.10 13.87
C GLY A 92 -12.26 -15.89 12.92
N SER A 93 -12.53 -15.39 11.71
CA SER A 93 -11.47 -15.09 10.73
C SER A 93 -10.64 -13.86 11.12
N LEU A 94 -11.28 -12.80 11.65
CA LEU A 94 -10.59 -11.60 12.16
C LEU A 94 -9.73 -11.89 13.40
N MET A 95 -10.21 -12.76 14.29
CA MET A 95 -9.46 -13.15 15.49
C MET A 95 -8.20 -13.95 15.17
N HIS A 96 -8.18 -14.71 14.07
CA HIS A 96 -7.06 -15.60 13.76
C HIS A 96 -5.68 -14.94 13.77
N PRO A 97 -5.40 -13.87 13.00
CA PRO A 97 -4.08 -13.22 13.04
C PRO A 97 -3.75 -12.55 14.38
N ILE A 98 -4.76 -12.24 15.20
CA ILE A 98 -4.56 -11.64 16.53
C ILE A 98 -4.17 -12.73 17.53
N MET A 99 -4.94 -13.82 17.56
CA MET A 99 -4.80 -14.90 18.53
C MET A 99 -3.62 -15.83 18.21
N ALA A 100 -3.24 -15.97 16.94
CA ALA A 100 -2.06 -16.73 16.55
C ALA A 100 -0.74 -16.18 17.14
N LYS A 101 -0.69 -14.88 17.52
CA LYS A 101 0.44 -14.28 18.24
C LYS A 101 0.52 -14.66 19.71
N VAL A 102 -0.62 -15.02 20.29
CA VAL A 102 -0.69 -15.48 21.69
C VAL A 102 -0.19 -16.91 21.75
N ASP A 103 -0.77 -17.78 20.92
CA ASP A 103 -0.35 -19.18 20.75
C ASP A 103 -0.84 -19.71 19.39
N SER A 104 0.07 -19.85 18.43
CA SER A 104 -0.26 -20.29 17.07
C SER A 104 -0.66 -21.75 16.96
N ALA A 105 -0.31 -22.59 17.95
CA ALA A 105 -0.70 -23.99 17.98
C ALA A 105 -2.14 -24.16 18.51
N VAL A 106 -2.50 -23.38 19.52
CA VAL A 106 -3.86 -23.39 20.09
C VAL A 106 -4.85 -22.68 19.17
N TYR A 107 -4.50 -21.47 18.72
CA TYR A 107 -5.41 -20.58 18.01
C TYR A 107 -5.29 -20.66 16.49
N THR A 108 -5.34 -21.87 15.94
CA THR A 108 -5.54 -22.03 14.49
C THR A 108 -6.94 -21.57 14.09
N LYS A 109 -7.13 -21.12 12.84
CA LYS A 109 -8.45 -20.67 12.33
C LYS A 109 -9.54 -21.72 12.58
N ALA A 110 -9.24 -22.99 12.32
CA ALA A 110 -10.14 -24.11 12.56
C ALA A 110 -10.49 -24.28 14.05
N ASN A 111 -9.50 -24.21 14.95
CA ASN A 111 -9.74 -24.31 16.38
C ASN A 111 -10.61 -23.16 16.89
N ILE A 112 -10.31 -21.92 16.48
CA ILE A 112 -11.11 -20.74 16.84
C ILE A 112 -12.58 -20.96 16.44
N HIS A 113 -12.82 -21.34 15.19
CA HIS A 113 -14.15 -21.64 14.68
C HIS A 113 -14.83 -22.79 15.43
N ASN A 114 -14.09 -23.85 15.77
CA ASN A 114 -14.64 -24.98 16.54
C ASN A 114 -15.05 -24.57 17.95
N PHE A 115 -14.22 -23.82 18.69
CA PHE A 115 -14.53 -23.38 20.05
C PHE A 115 -15.77 -22.47 20.09
N ILE A 116 -15.82 -21.42 19.26
CA ILE A 116 -16.94 -20.45 19.30
C ILE A 116 -18.24 -21.03 18.74
N THR A 117 -18.18 -22.17 18.03
CA THR A 117 -19.37 -22.85 17.48
C THR A 117 -19.65 -24.19 18.13
N GLU A 118 -18.96 -24.54 19.21
CA GLU A 118 -19.28 -25.74 19.96
C GLU A 118 -20.69 -25.63 20.55
N ARG A 119 -21.44 -26.74 20.62
CA ARG A 119 -22.85 -26.75 21.00
C ARG A 119 -23.14 -26.03 22.32
N ARG A 120 -22.21 -26.09 23.28
CA ARG A 120 -22.33 -25.44 24.60
C ARG A 120 -22.05 -23.94 24.58
N TYR A 121 -21.30 -23.43 23.59
CA TYR A 121 -20.86 -22.03 23.54
C TYR A 121 -21.52 -21.21 22.43
N VAL A 122 -22.09 -21.87 21.41
CA VAL A 122 -22.74 -21.22 20.26
C VAL A 122 -23.88 -20.28 20.67
N GLY A 123 -24.52 -20.51 21.82
CA GLY A 123 -25.52 -19.61 22.40
C GLY A 123 -24.94 -18.21 22.71
N HIS A 124 -23.78 -18.17 23.38
CA HIS A 124 -23.07 -16.92 23.66
C HIS A 124 -22.57 -16.26 22.37
N ALA A 125 -22.02 -17.04 21.44
CA ALA A 125 -21.60 -16.49 20.14
C ALA A 125 -22.78 -15.86 19.38
N ALA A 126 -23.98 -16.45 19.48
CA ALA A 126 -25.21 -15.92 18.88
C ALA A 126 -25.69 -14.64 19.58
N GLU A 127 -25.56 -14.54 20.90
CA GLU A 127 -25.87 -13.33 21.67
C GLU A 127 -24.92 -12.18 21.35
N ILE A 128 -23.61 -12.46 21.25
CA ILE A 128 -22.60 -11.48 20.84
C ILE A 128 -22.85 -11.01 19.40
N ALA A 129 -23.21 -11.91 18.48
CA ALA A 129 -23.57 -11.54 17.13
C ALA A 129 -24.85 -10.67 17.07
N GLU A 130 -25.83 -10.93 17.95
CA GLU A 130 -27.01 -10.06 18.10
C GLU A 130 -26.61 -8.68 18.64
N LEU A 131 -25.72 -8.61 19.63
CA LEU A 131 -25.21 -7.33 20.14
C LEU A 131 -24.54 -6.50 19.03
N PHE A 132 -23.78 -7.14 18.13
CA PHE A 132 -23.20 -6.46 16.97
C PHE A 132 -24.27 -5.93 16.03
N MET A 133 -25.33 -6.72 15.78
CA MET A 133 -26.48 -6.27 14.99
C MET A 133 -27.19 -5.08 15.64
N ASP A 134 -27.47 -5.14 16.94
CA ASP A 134 -28.11 -4.06 17.70
C ASP A 134 -27.27 -2.79 17.66
N ARG A 135 -25.95 -2.90 17.86
CA ARG A 135 -25.04 -1.76 17.89
C ARG A 135 -25.09 -0.95 16.60
N PHE A 136 -25.10 -1.65 15.47
CA PHE A 136 -25.04 -1.03 14.14
C PHE A 136 -26.40 -0.96 13.44
N ASN A 137 -27.52 -1.12 14.17
CA ASN A 137 -28.85 -1.00 13.59
C ASN A 137 -29.15 0.46 13.19
N PRO A 138 -29.33 0.79 11.89
CA PRO A 138 -29.57 2.17 11.46
C PRO A 138 -30.90 2.76 11.96
N GLU A 139 -31.88 1.91 12.28
CA GLU A 139 -33.19 2.35 12.78
C GLU A 139 -33.15 2.72 14.26
N ALA A 140 -32.19 2.17 15.01
CA ALA A 140 -32.05 2.37 16.46
C ALA A 140 -30.59 2.11 16.90
N PRO A 141 -29.64 2.99 16.54
CA PRO A 141 -28.23 2.78 16.85
C PRO A 141 -28.00 2.85 18.37
N MET A 142 -27.22 1.92 18.90
CA MET A 142 -26.93 1.84 20.34
C MET A 142 -25.85 2.84 20.75
N SER A 143 -26.03 3.52 21.89
CA SER A 143 -25.00 4.42 22.46
C SER A 143 -23.79 3.65 23.02
N ASP A 144 -22.69 4.36 23.28
CA ASP A 144 -21.47 3.78 23.86
C ASP A 144 -21.70 3.30 25.30
N GLU A 145 -22.52 4.00 26.07
CA GLU A 145 -22.89 3.63 27.43
C GLU A 145 -23.72 2.34 27.45
N MET A 146 -24.74 2.25 26.59
CA MET A 146 -25.56 1.03 26.46
C MET A 146 -24.74 -0.16 25.98
N LEU A 147 -23.82 0.07 25.04
CA LEU A 147 -22.90 -0.97 24.57
C LEU A 147 -22.05 -1.49 25.73
N LYS A 148 -21.47 -0.59 26.53
CA LYS A 148 -20.65 -0.94 27.70
C LYS A 148 -21.43 -1.77 28.72
N GLU A 149 -22.67 -1.39 29.02
CA GLU A 149 -23.55 -2.14 29.93
C GLU A 149 -23.83 -3.55 29.43
N LYS A 150 -24.22 -3.70 28.14
CA LYS A 150 -24.47 -5.02 27.55
C LYS A 150 -23.21 -5.88 27.47
N VAL A 151 -22.07 -5.30 27.10
CA VAL A 151 -20.77 -5.99 27.07
C VAL A 151 -20.41 -6.52 28.46
N ASN A 152 -20.54 -5.70 29.51
CA ASN A 152 -20.25 -6.11 30.88
C ASN A 152 -21.13 -7.29 31.32
N LYS A 153 -22.43 -7.19 31.04
CA LYS A 153 -23.38 -8.27 31.35
C LYS A 153 -23.02 -9.58 30.65
N ILE A 154 -22.77 -9.55 29.35
CA ILE A 154 -22.40 -10.76 28.59
C ILE A 154 -21.06 -11.31 29.09
N THR A 155 -20.12 -10.44 29.49
CA THR A 155 -18.84 -10.86 30.08
C THR A 155 -19.04 -11.61 31.39
N GLU A 156 -19.91 -11.10 32.28
CA GLU A 156 -20.27 -11.77 33.54
C GLU A 156 -20.95 -13.13 33.31
N ASP A 157 -21.80 -13.22 32.29
CA ASP A 157 -22.47 -14.46 31.91
C ASP A 157 -21.46 -15.50 31.36
N ILE A 158 -20.51 -15.07 30.52
CA ILE A 158 -19.39 -15.92 30.04
C ILE A 158 -18.55 -16.42 31.23
N ASP A 159 -18.18 -15.54 32.15
CA ASP A 159 -17.35 -15.90 33.32
C ASP A 159 -18.03 -16.89 34.26
N ARG A 160 -19.36 -16.89 34.30
CA ARG A 160 -20.15 -17.83 35.10
C ARG A 160 -20.38 -19.16 34.40
N GLU A 161 -20.57 -19.16 33.08
CA GLU A 161 -21.11 -20.32 32.33
C GLU A 161 -20.07 -21.05 31.47
N VAL A 162 -18.92 -20.43 31.19
CA VAL A 162 -17.88 -20.98 30.31
C VAL A 162 -16.65 -21.41 31.11
N GLU A 163 -16.56 -22.71 31.41
CA GLU A 163 -15.42 -23.29 32.16
C GLU A 163 -14.13 -23.40 31.32
N ASP A 164 -14.25 -23.52 30.00
CA ASP A 164 -13.11 -23.64 29.09
C ASP A 164 -12.47 -22.26 28.89
N LEU A 165 -11.23 -22.12 29.36
CA LEU A 165 -10.50 -20.86 29.29
C LEU A 165 -10.30 -20.36 27.85
N THR A 166 -10.04 -21.27 26.90
CA THR A 166 -9.84 -20.92 25.50
C THR A 166 -11.14 -20.38 24.89
N ALA A 167 -12.27 -21.04 25.13
CA ALA A 167 -13.58 -20.56 24.69
C ALA A 167 -13.95 -19.21 25.33
N SER A 168 -13.71 -19.05 26.63
CA SER A 168 -13.96 -17.78 27.35
C SER A 168 -13.15 -16.62 26.77
N ILE A 169 -11.85 -16.81 26.52
CA ILE A 169 -10.98 -15.82 25.87
C ILE A 169 -11.51 -15.43 24.48
N LEU A 170 -11.89 -16.42 23.65
CA LEU A 170 -12.36 -16.16 22.30
C LEU A 170 -13.70 -15.42 22.29
N LEU A 171 -14.66 -15.79 23.15
CA LEU A 171 -15.94 -15.10 23.26
C LEU A 171 -15.77 -13.66 23.75
N LYS A 172 -14.88 -13.41 24.71
CA LYS A 172 -14.53 -12.04 25.14
C LYS A 172 -13.85 -11.25 24.04
N LYS A 173 -12.98 -11.88 23.25
CA LYS A 173 -12.36 -11.24 22.08
C LYS A 173 -13.38 -10.89 21.00
N MET A 174 -14.46 -11.67 20.85
CA MET A 174 -15.60 -11.29 20.00
C MET A 174 -16.29 -10.02 20.49
N LEU A 175 -16.42 -9.80 21.80
CA LEU A 175 -16.93 -8.53 22.36
C LEU A 175 -15.98 -7.37 22.06
N ASP A 176 -14.66 -7.56 22.19
CA ASP A 176 -13.66 -6.54 21.84
C ASP A 176 -13.80 -6.08 20.37
N ILE A 177 -14.07 -7.01 19.44
CA ILE A 177 -14.31 -6.67 18.03
C ILE A 177 -15.48 -5.69 17.90
N ILE A 178 -16.56 -5.86 18.66
CA ILE A 178 -17.70 -4.94 18.63
C ILE A 178 -17.28 -3.56 19.12
N ILE A 179 -16.58 -3.49 20.26
CA ILE A 179 -16.10 -2.24 20.88
C ILE A 179 -15.22 -1.45 19.90
N HIS A 180 -14.36 -2.15 19.17
CA HIS A 180 -13.41 -1.54 18.25
C HIS A 180 -13.95 -1.36 16.83
N THR A 181 -15.15 -1.85 16.50
CA THR A 181 -15.76 -1.56 15.19
C THR A 181 -16.34 -0.15 15.18
N LYS A 182 -16.02 0.64 14.14
CA LYS A 182 -16.49 2.02 13.96
C LYS A 182 -17.56 2.15 12.88
N LYS A 183 -17.50 1.32 11.84
CA LYS A 183 -18.53 1.16 10.79
C LYS A 183 -18.60 -0.29 10.34
N THR A 184 -19.78 -0.71 9.89
CA THR A 184 -19.95 -1.97 9.14
C THR A 184 -20.99 -1.80 8.05
N ASN A 185 -20.80 -2.49 6.93
CA ASN A 185 -21.78 -2.50 5.84
C ASN A 185 -22.89 -3.56 6.04
N LEU A 186 -22.98 -4.20 7.21
CA LEU A 186 -23.90 -5.31 7.52
C LEU A 186 -25.34 -5.09 7.05
N PHE A 187 -25.84 -3.86 7.14
CA PHE A 187 -27.21 -3.48 6.81
C PHE A 187 -27.42 -3.05 5.35
N MET A 188 -26.34 -2.89 4.56
CA MET A 188 -26.42 -2.68 3.12
C MET A 188 -27.18 -3.83 2.44
N ARG A 189 -28.04 -3.51 1.47
CA ARG A 189 -28.97 -4.47 0.86
C ARG A 189 -28.30 -5.38 -0.17
N ASN A 190 -27.42 -4.83 -0.99
CA ASN A 190 -26.81 -5.51 -2.13
C ASN A 190 -25.28 -5.67 -1.99
N ARG A 191 -24.79 -5.85 -0.75
CA ARG A 191 -23.35 -6.00 -0.49
C ARG A 191 -22.79 -7.32 -1.01
N TYR A 192 -21.51 -7.29 -1.40
CA TYR A 192 -20.78 -8.44 -1.92
C TYR A 192 -19.93 -9.17 -0.88
N ALA A 193 -19.65 -8.53 0.25
CA ALA A 193 -18.97 -9.12 1.41
C ALA A 193 -19.37 -8.38 2.70
N LEU A 194 -18.95 -8.89 3.87
CA LEU A 194 -19.08 -8.18 5.15
C LEU A 194 -17.81 -7.37 5.40
N GLY A 195 -17.97 -6.06 5.56
CA GLY A 195 -16.90 -5.12 5.85
C GLY A 195 -17.03 -4.52 7.24
N MET A 196 -15.88 -4.29 7.88
CA MET A 196 -15.74 -3.57 9.13
C MET A 196 -14.61 -2.56 9.03
N ARG A 197 -14.88 -1.30 9.41
CA ARG A 197 -13.83 -0.32 9.71
C ARG A 197 -13.54 -0.39 11.20
N LEU A 198 -12.33 -0.83 11.54
CA LEU A 198 -11.88 -1.15 12.89
C LEU A 198 -10.94 -0.08 13.42
N ASP A 199 -11.08 0.28 14.70
CA ASP A 199 -10.01 0.91 15.48
C ASP A 199 -8.81 -0.06 15.54
N PRO A 200 -7.63 0.33 15.03
CA PRO A 200 -6.46 -0.54 14.94
C PRO A 200 -6.02 -1.19 16.26
N LYS A 201 -6.41 -0.62 17.42
CA LYS A 201 -6.11 -1.20 18.74
C LYS A 201 -6.56 -2.65 18.88
N ILE A 202 -7.60 -3.08 18.17
CA ILE A 202 -8.07 -4.48 18.20
C ILE A 202 -6.99 -5.48 17.75
N MET A 203 -6.08 -5.04 16.87
CA MET A 203 -5.04 -5.87 16.28
C MET A 203 -3.87 -6.14 17.24
N ASN A 204 -3.83 -5.48 18.40
CA ASN A 204 -2.87 -5.76 19.45
C ASN A 204 -3.29 -7.02 20.22
N ALA A 205 -2.39 -8.01 20.28
CA ALA A 205 -2.62 -9.26 20.98
C ALA A 205 -2.49 -9.12 22.52
N LYS A 206 -1.83 -8.06 23.01
CA LYS A 206 -1.66 -7.76 24.43
C LYS A 206 -2.35 -6.44 24.77
N ASN A 207 -3.08 -6.43 25.89
CA ASN A 207 -3.71 -5.23 26.46
C ASN A 207 -2.70 -4.28 27.15
N ASP A 208 -1.43 -4.68 27.23
CA ASP A 208 -0.35 -3.86 27.76
C ASP A 208 0.21 -2.97 26.65
N GLY A 209 0.43 -1.69 26.94
CA GLY A 209 0.76 -0.60 26.01
C GLY A 209 2.03 -0.74 25.16
N ASP A 210 2.60 -1.93 25.02
CA ASP A 210 3.73 -2.27 24.16
C ASP A 210 3.25 -2.62 22.75
N ALA A 211 2.63 -1.65 22.06
CA ALA A 211 2.40 -1.79 20.63
C ALA A 211 3.76 -1.91 19.92
N VAL A 212 3.99 -3.04 19.24
CA VAL A 212 5.17 -3.24 18.41
C VAL A 212 4.98 -2.42 17.13
N GLY A 213 5.45 -1.18 17.14
CA GLY A 213 5.45 -0.28 15.98
C GLY A 213 4.39 0.83 16.03
N GLU A 214 4.39 1.67 15.00
CA GLU A 214 3.45 2.78 14.86
C GLU A 214 2.01 2.25 14.71
N LEU A 215 1.08 2.77 15.51
CA LEU A 215 -0.33 2.39 15.42
C LEU A 215 -0.91 2.94 14.10
N PRO A 216 -1.57 2.11 13.26
CA PRO A 216 -2.21 2.63 12.05
C PRO A 216 -3.28 3.69 12.36
N PHE A 217 -3.65 4.49 11.37
CA PHE A 217 -4.81 5.39 11.47
C PHE A 217 -6.14 4.62 11.35
N GLY A 218 -6.15 3.57 10.52
CA GLY A 218 -7.33 2.75 10.33
C GLY A 218 -7.06 1.39 9.71
N VAL A 219 -7.91 0.44 10.07
CA VAL A 219 -7.91 -0.92 9.51
C VAL A 219 -9.30 -1.21 8.97
N PHE A 220 -9.39 -1.68 7.74
CA PHE A 220 -10.59 -2.30 7.21
C PHE A 220 -10.38 -3.80 7.15
N PHE A 221 -11.37 -4.56 7.60
CA PHE A 221 -11.42 -6.00 7.43
C PHE A 221 -12.64 -6.36 6.61
N VAL A 222 -12.44 -7.17 5.56
CA VAL A 222 -13.50 -7.62 4.66
C VAL A 222 -13.49 -9.15 4.62
N HIS A 223 -14.61 -9.75 5.01
CA HIS A 223 -14.83 -11.18 5.00
C HIS A 223 -15.86 -11.54 3.92
N GLY A 224 -15.48 -12.39 2.98
CA GLY A 224 -16.36 -12.82 1.90
C GLY A 224 -16.15 -14.28 1.52
N ARG A 225 -16.87 -14.74 0.50
CA ARG A 225 -16.81 -16.14 0.06
C ARG A 225 -15.39 -16.55 -0.36
N ARG A 226 -14.74 -17.40 0.43
CA ARG A 226 -13.37 -17.91 0.21
C ARG A 226 -12.30 -16.82 0.21
N PHE A 227 -12.52 -15.70 0.88
CA PHE A 227 -11.45 -14.74 1.08
C PHE A 227 -11.63 -13.91 2.35
N ASP A 228 -10.50 -13.54 2.91
CA ASP A 228 -10.38 -12.49 3.92
C ASP A 228 -9.49 -11.39 3.35
N ALA A 229 -9.75 -10.12 3.69
CA ALA A 229 -8.91 -9.02 3.24
C ALA A 229 -8.72 -7.98 4.34
N PHE A 230 -7.49 -7.45 4.43
CA PHE A 230 -7.17 -6.29 5.25
C PHE A 230 -6.80 -5.12 4.36
N HIS A 231 -7.26 -3.92 4.70
CA HIS A 231 -6.66 -2.67 4.26
C HIS A 231 -6.16 -1.88 5.48
N VAL A 232 -4.85 -1.65 5.57
CA VAL A 232 -4.21 -0.91 6.65
C VAL A 232 -3.73 0.44 6.13
N ARG A 233 -4.01 1.53 6.85
CA ARG A 233 -3.54 2.88 6.50
C ARG A 233 -2.96 3.62 7.70
N PHE A 234 -1.90 4.39 7.48
CA PHE A 234 -1.17 5.12 8.53
C PHE A 234 -1.59 6.58 8.68
N ARG A 235 -2.26 7.16 7.69
CA ARG A 235 -2.80 8.53 7.76
C ARG A 235 -4.22 8.58 7.21
N ASP A 236 -4.90 9.71 7.44
CA ASP A 236 -6.26 9.94 6.92
C ASP A 236 -6.26 9.88 5.40
N ILE A 237 -5.49 10.75 4.76
CA ILE A 237 -5.20 10.65 3.33
C ILE A 237 -4.08 9.62 3.16
N ALA A 238 -4.38 8.49 2.53
CA ALA A 238 -3.39 7.44 2.29
C ALA A 238 -3.61 6.77 0.94
N ARG A 239 -2.53 6.24 0.35
CA ARG A 239 -2.62 5.34 -0.80
C ARG A 239 -1.79 4.10 -0.66
N GLY A 240 -2.19 3.05 -1.37
CA GLY A 240 -1.35 1.88 -1.50
C GLY A 240 -1.88 0.75 -2.36
N GLY A 241 -0.99 -0.20 -2.61
CA GLY A 241 -1.24 -1.30 -3.54
C GLY A 241 -2.26 -2.31 -2.99
N MET A 242 -3.12 -2.81 -3.87
CA MET A 242 -3.99 -3.97 -3.63
C MET A 242 -3.32 -5.24 -4.15
N ARG A 243 -3.06 -6.19 -3.27
CA ARG A 243 -2.40 -7.47 -3.56
C ARG A 243 -3.37 -8.62 -3.41
N LEU A 244 -3.34 -9.58 -4.34
CA LEU A 244 -4.03 -10.86 -4.19
C LEU A 244 -3.02 -11.95 -3.83
N VAL A 245 -3.28 -12.67 -2.74
CA VAL A 245 -2.49 -13.82 -2.30
C VAL A 245 -3.32 -15.07 -2.50
N THR A 246 -2.80 -15.99 -3.32
CA THR A 246 -3.47 -17.26 -3.63
C THR A 246 -2.56 -18.44 -3.29
N PRO A 247 -2.59 -18.93 -2.03
CA PRO A 247 -1.76 -20.04 -1.60
C PRO A 247 -2.01 -21.30 -2.44
N ALA A 248 -0.95 -22.08 -2.66
CA ALA A 248 -1.00 -23.29 -3.48
C ALA A 248 -1.49 -24.53 -2.71
N SER A 249 -1.36 -24.53 -1.38
CA SER A 249 -1.77 -25.64 -0.50
C SER A 249 -2.46 -25.15 0.77
N SER A 250 -3.12 -26.08 1.48
CA SER A 250 -3.78 -25.81 2.76
C SER A 250 -2.80 -25.36 3.84
N GLU A 251 -1.59 -25.93 3.86
CA GLU A 251 -0.53 -25.56 4.81
C GLU A 251 -0.08 -24.13 4.58
N GLN A 252 0.17 -23.77 3.31
CA GLN A 252 0.52 -22.40 2.96
C GLN A 252 -0.63 -21.44 3.31
N LEU A 253 -1.88 -21.80 3.01
CA LEU A 253 -3.04 -20.99 3.40
C LEU A 253 -3.12 -20.76 4.91
N ALA A 254 -2.87 -21.78 5.73
CA ALA A 254 -2.86 -21.63 7.18
C ALA A 254 -1.74 -20.70 7.66
N MET A 255 -0.53 -20.82 7.11
CA MET A 255 0.59 -19.93 7.42
C MET A 255 0.32 -18.49 7.02
N GLU A 256 -0.16 -18.26 5.80
CA GLU A 256 -0.52 -16.92 5.30
C GLU A 256 -1.67 -16.31 6.12
N ALA A 257 -2.70 -17.10 6.46
CA ALA A 257 -3.83 -16.64 7.26
C ALA A 257 -3.44 -16.22 8.68
N ALA A 258 -2.42 -16.86 9.27
CA ALA A 258 -1.93 -16.49 10.60
C ALA A 258 -1.16 -15.16 10.58
N ARG A 259 -0.43 -14.86 9.49
CA ARG A 259 0.38 -13.64 9.32
C ARG A 259 -0.25 -12.55 8.46
N HIS A 260 -1.52 -12.72 8.08
CA HIS A 260 -2.18 -11.92 7.05
C HIS A 260 -2.20 -10.43 7.40
N TYR A 261 -2.50 -10.09 8.66
CA TYR A 261 -2.46 -8.71 9.13
C TYR A 261 -1.01 -8.18 9.18
N GLU A 262 -0.03 -8.94 9.67
CA GLU A 262 1.37 -8.50 9.71
C GLU A 262 1.92 -8.20 8.32
N GLU A 263 1.59 -9.02 7.32
CA GLU A 263 1.99 -8.75 5.94
C GLU A 263 1.39 -7.43 5.45
N CYS A 264 0.09 -7.23 5.63
CA CYS A 264 -0.58 -6.00 5.23
C CYS A 264 -0.02 -4.77 5.97
N TYR A 265 0.19 -4.87 7.29
CA TYR A 265 0.81 -3.84 8.12
C TYR A 265 2.23 -3.52 7.67
N GLY A 266 3.08 -4.53 7.48
CA GLY A 266 4.48 -4.35 7.09
C GLY A 266 4.62 -3.69 5.73
N LEU A 267 3.79 -4.10 4.77
CA LEU A 267 3.74 -3.47 3.44
C LEU A 267 3.20 -2.02 3.50
N ALA A 268 2.16 -1.77 4.30
CA ALA A 268 1.61 -0.42 4.50
C ALA A 268 2.62 0.51 5.19
N TYR A 269 3.39 0.00 6.16
CA TYR A 269 4.42 0.75 6.86
C TYR A 269 5.60 1.06 5.96
N ALA A 270 6.04 0.09 5.13
CA ALA A 270 7.04 0.36 4.11
C ALA A 270 6.59 1.46 3.13
N GLN A 271 5.30 1.51 2.78
CA GLN A 271 4.76 2.62 2.00
C GLN A 271 4.71 3.94 2.77
N GLN A 272 4.46 3.92 4.08
CA GLN A 272 4.50 5.12 4.92
C GLN A 272 5.90 5.74 4.94
N LEU A 273 6.95 4.90 4.93
CA LEU A 273 8.33 5.35 4.81
C LEU A 273 8.65 5.89 3.40
N LYS A 274 8.06 5.32 2.34
CA LYS A 274 8.26 5.78 0.95
C LYS A 274 7.53 7.08 0.61
N ASN A 275 6.32 7.26 1.13
CA ASN A 275 5.42 8.37 0.78
C ASN A 275 5.78 9.70 1.48
N LYS A 276 7.04 9.87 1.90
CA LYS A 276 7.49 11.00 2.71
C LYS A 276 7.40 12.36 1.97
N ASP A 277 7.37 12.38 0.64
CA ASP A 277 7.37 13.62 -0.18
C ASP A 277 6.02 14.06 -0.71
N ILE A 278 4.97 13.29 -0.43
CA ILE A 278 3.68 13.44 -1.09
C ILE A 278 2.54 13.57 -0.08
N PRO A 279 1.35 14.04 -0.50
CA PRO A 279 0.23 14.28 0.41
C PRO A 279 -0.28 13.00 1.07
N GLU A 280 -0.18 11.84 0.42
CA GLU A 280 -0.74 10.61 0.96
C GLU A 280 0.21 9.90 1.92
N GLY A 281 -0.26 9.43 3.07
CA GLY A 281 0.43 8.44 3.89
C GLY A 281 0.42 7.03 3.25
N GLY A 282 1.10 6.10 3.89
CA GLY A 282 1.19 4.71 3.48
C GLY A 282 -0.08 3.92 3.79
N SER A 283 -0.49 3.09 2.85
CA SER A 283 -1.48 2.05 3.08
C SER A 283 -1.21 0.80 2.26
N LYS A 284 -1.98 -0.25 2.48
CA LYS A 284 -1.92 -1.47 1.67
C LYS A 284 -3.24 -2.21 1.79
N ALA A 285 -3.66 -2.87 0.72
CA ALA A 285 -4.68 -3.91 0.79
C ALA A 285 -4.07 -5.28 0.44
N VAL A 286 -4.38 -6.30 1.24
CA VAL A 286 -3.98 -7.69 0.98
C VAL A 286 -5.23 -8.57 1.07
N CYS A 287 -5.59 -9.20 -0.05
CA CYS A 287 -6.69 -10.14 -0.14
C CYS A 287 -6.15 -11.57 -0.15
N LEU A 288 -6.37 -12.31 0.92
CA LEU A 288 -6.02 -13.72 1.04
C LEU A 288 -7.18 -14.57 0.54
N ILE A 289 -6.96 -15.29 -0.56
CA ILE A 289 -7.99 -16.06 -1.25
C ILE A 289 -7.72 -17.54 -1.05
N ASP A 290 -8.70 -18.25 -0.51
CA ASP A 290 -8.72 -19.70 -0.49
C ASP A 290 -9.02 -20.23 -1.90
N SER A 291 -7.95 -20.49 -2.65
CA SER A 291 -7.99 -21.14 -3.95
C SER A 291 -7.69 -22.63 -3.89
N VAL A 292 -7.58 -23.23 -2.70
CA VAL A 292 -7.20 -24.63 -2.56
C VAL A 292 -8.29 -25.52 -3.16
N GLU A 293 -7.87 -26.55 -3.89
CA GLU A 293 -8.75 -27.51 -4.61
C GLU A 293 -9.60 -26.91 -5.74
N LEU A 294 -9.42 -25.65 -6.11
CA LEU A 294 -10.10 -25.06 -7.27
C LEU A 294 -9.39 -25.39 -8.58
N SER A 295 -10.17 -25.60 -9.64
CA SER A 295 -9.63 -25.62 -11.01
C SER A 295 -9.00 -24.27 -11.37
N PRO A 296 -8.12 -24.18 -12.39
CA PRO A 296 -7.56 -22.90 -12.85
C PRO A 296 -8.62 -21.84 -13.12
N ASP A 297 -9.71 -22.19 -13.80
CA ASP A 297 -10.83 -21.29 -14.06
C ASP A 297 -11.57 -20.91 -12.78
N GLY A 298 -11.75 -21.85 -11.86
CA GLY A 298 -12.37 -21.59 -10.55
C GLY A 298 -11.53 -20.65 -9.69
N LYS A 299 -10.20 -20.81 -9.72
CA LYS A 299 -9.24 -19.91 -9.07
C LYS A 299 -9.32 -18.51 -9.69
N TYR A 300 -9.22 -18.39 -11.01
CA TYR A 300 -9.32 -17.10 -11.69
C TYR A 300 -10.66 -16.40 -11.39
N PHE A 301 -11.78 -17.12 -11.49
CA PHE A 301 -13.10 -16.60 -11.16
C PHE A 301 -13.18 -16.10 -9.71
N THR A 302 -12.62 -16.86 -8.76
CA THR A 302 -12.63 -16.50 -7.33
C THR A 302 -11.76 -15.27 -7.08
N MET A 303 -10.60 -15.15 -7.74
CA MET A 303 -9.74 -13.96 -7.66
C MET A 303 -10.47 -12.70 -8.15
N ARG A 304 -11.05 -12.74 -9.35
CA ARG A 304 -11.79 -11.60 -9.91
C ARG A 304 -13.01 -11.24 -9.08
N LYS A 305 -13.70 -12.25 -8.52
CA LYS A 305 -14.84 -12.03 -7.61
C LYS A 305 -14.41 -11.41 -6.28
N CYS A 306 -13.26 -11.81 -5.74
CA CYS A 306 -12.66 -11.23 -4.54
C CYS A 306 -12.36 -9.74 -4.75
N VAL A 307 -11.72 -9.37 -5.87
CA VAL A 307 -11.45 -7.97 -6.21
C VAL A 307 -12.73 -7.13 -6.17
N LYS A 308 -13.77 -7.62 -6.87
CA LYS A 308 -15.06 -6.95 -6.94
C LYS A 308 -15.72 -6.80 -5.57
N ALA A 309 -15.69 -7.86 -4.77
CA ALA A 309 -16.30 -7.87 -3.44
C ALA A 309 -15.56 -6.96 -2.45
N PHE A 310 -14.22 -6.97 -2.48
CA PHE A 310 -13.39 -6.12 -1.65
C PHE A 310 -13.59 -4.64 -1.96
N ALA A 311 -13.41 -4.24 -3.23
CA ALA A 311 -13.50 -2.84 -3.62
C ALA A 311 -14.91 -2.27 -3.40
N ASP A 312 -15.97 -3.04 -3.70
CA ASP A 312 -17.36 -2.64 -3.43
C ASP A 312 -17.63 -2.45 -1.92
N THR A 313 -17.10 -3.36 -1.09
CA THR A 313 -17.26 -3.28 0.36
C THR A 313 -16.48 -2.11 0.97
N LEU A 314 -15.32 -1.78 0.40
CA LEU A 314 -14.57 -0.59 0.83
C LEU A 314 -15.37 0.67 0.46
N LEU A 315 -15.93 0.73 -0.75
CA LEU A 315 -16.81 1.81 -1.19
C LEU A 315 -18.03 1.96 -0.28
N ASP A 316 -18.72 0.86 0.08
CA ASP A 316 -19.83 0.90 1.06
C ASP A 316 -19.44 1.67 2.34
N LEU A 317 -18.22 1.48 2.83
CA LEU A 317 -17.78 2.05 4.10
C LEU A 317 -17.28 3.50 4.01
N ILE A 318 -16.90 3.99 2.83
CA ILE A 318 -16.25 5.30 2.66
C ILE A 318 -17.10 6.33 1.91
N VAL A 319 -18.03 5.91 1.04
CA VAL A 319 -18.88 6.85 0.30
C VAL A 319 -20.01 7.40 1.17
N ASP A 320 -20.30 8.68 1.01
CA ASP A 320 -21.37 9.38 1.72
C ASP A 320 -22.53 9.67 0.75
N THR A 321 -23.44 8.70 0.63
CA THR A 321 -24.62 8.77 -0.25
C THR A 321 -25.89 8.60 0.59
N ASN A 322 -27.04 8.97 0.04
CA ASN A 322 -28.33 8.71 0.69
C ASN A 322 -28.52 7.23 1.09
N GLU A 323 -27.99 6.28 0.31
CA GLU A 323 -28.08 4.86 0.67
C GLU A 323 -27.22 4.54 1.91
N THR A 324 -25.95 4.96 1.91
CA THR A 324 -25.03 4.67 3.01
C THR A 324 -25.41 5.40 4.29
N GLN A 325 -25.88 6.65 4.21
CA GLN A 325 -26.40 7.41 5.36
C GLN A 325 -27.59 6.72 6.05
N ASN A 326 -28.44 6.04 5.28
CA ASN A 326 -29.61 5.32 5.81
C ASN A 326 -29.28 3.89 6.27
N CYS A 327 -28.15 3.33 5.85
CA CYS A 327 -27.83 1.92 6.08
C CYS A 327 -26.60 1.70 6.97
N ILE A 328 -25.78 2.70 7.24
CA ILE A 328 -24.52 2.56 7.99
C ILE A 328 -24.52 3.51 9.17
N VAL A 329 -24.36 2.95 10.37
CA VAL A 329 -24.09 3.72 11.58
C VAL A 329 -22.62 4.11 11.58
N ASN A 330 -22.33 5.41 11.56
CA ASN A 330 -20.98 5.96 11.52
C ASN A 330 -20.55 6.51 12.88
N HIS A 331 -19.57 5.86 13.51
CA HIS A 331 -18.95 6.34 14.75
C HIS A 331 -17.61 7.07 14.53
N LEU A 332 -17.32 7.51 13.30
CA LEU A 332 -16.19 8.39 12.99
C LEU A 332 -16.65 9.84 12.86
N SER A 333 -15.74 10.77 13.17
CA SER A 333 -15.96 12.21 13.08
C SER A 333 -15.61 12.84 11.74
N LEU A 334 -14.85 12.14 10.88
CA LEU A 334 -14.36 12.64 9.60
C LEU A 334 -14.75 11.72 8.45
N PRO A 335 -15.03 12.26 7.25
CA PRO A 335 -15.11 11.47 6.02
C PRO A 335 -13.82 10.70 5.78
N GLU A 336 -13.90 9.52 5.17
CA GLU A 336 -12.72 8.73 4.84
C GLU A 336 -12.40 8.86 3.35
N VAL A 337 -11.20 9.38 3.04
CA VAL A 337 -10.66 9.44 1.67
C VAL A 337 -9.41 8.58 1.62
N LEU A 338 -9.38 7.63 0.70
CA LEU A 338 -8.23 6.76 0.46
C LEU A 338 -8.16 6.40 -1.03
N TYR A 339 -6.98 6.00 -1.47
CA TYR A 339 -6.70 5.65 -2.85
C TYR A 339 -6.00 4.29 -2.94
N LEU A 340 -6.35 3.50 -3.94
CA LEU A 340 -5.74 2.22 -4.23
C LEU A 340 -4.76 2.35 -5.39
N GLY A 341 -3.80 1.43 -5.46
CA GLY A 341 -2.99 1.18 -6.65
C GLY A 341 -2.93 -0.33 -6.92
N PRO A 342 -2.51 -0.77 -8.11
CA PRO A 342 -2.34 -2.19 -8.38
C PRO A 342 -1.10 -2.75 -7.67
N ASP A 343 -1.16 -4.02 -7.31
CA ASP A 343 -0.01 -4.83 -6.89
C ASP A 343 -0.18 -6.24 -7.50
N GLU A 344 0.59 -7.23 -7.02
CA GLU A 344 0.62 -8.59 -7.54
C GLU A 344 -0.78 -9.16 -7.82
N GLN A 345 -0.93 -9.68 -9.06
CA GLN A 345 -2.11 -10.33 -9.61
C GLN A 345 -3.35 -9.44 -9.86
N VAL A 346 -3.28 -8.11 -9.64
CA VAL A 346 -4.29 -7.16 -10.11
C VAL A 346 -4.07 -6.88 -11.59
N ILE A 347 -5.11 -7.03 -12.41
CA ILE A 347 -5.03 -6.86 -13.87
C ILE A 347 -5.70 -5.54 -14.31
N PRO A 348 -5.41 -5.02 -15.52
CA PRO A 348 -6.05 -3.81 -16.04
C PRO A 348 -7.58 -3.82 -15.98
N ASP A 349 -8.22 -4.97 -16.23
CA ASP A 349 -9.69 -5.08 -16.14
C ASP A 349 -10.22 -4.90 -14.71
N ASP A 350 -9.44 -5.31 -13.70
CA ASP A 350 -9.76 -5.06 -12.30
C ASP A 350 -9.72 -3.55 -12.01
N ILE A 351 -8.69 -2.84 -12.51
CA ILE A 351 -8.55 -1.37 -12.35
C ILE A 351 -9.75 -0.65 -12.95
N ASN A 352 -10.08 -0.96 -14.22
CA ASN A 352 -11.20 -0.34 -14.92
C ASN A 352 -12.53 -0.60 -14.19
N TRP A 353 -12.74 -1.83 -13.72
CA TRP A 353 -13.95 -2.17 -12.96
C TRP A 353 -14.03 -1.40 -11.64
N ILE A 354 -12.92 -1.27 -10.90
CA ILE A 354 -12.86 -0.55 -9.62
C ILE A 354 -13.24 0.93 -9.81
N VAL A 355 -12.67 1.60 -10.82
CA VAL A 355 -12.96 3.02 -11.12
C VAL A 355 -14.43 3.21 -11.52
N GLN A 356 -14.93 2.37 -12.42
CA GLN A 356 -16.35 2.40 -12.81
C GLN A 356 -17.26 2.15 -11.61
N ARG A 357 -16.89 1.21 -10.74
CA ARG A 357 -17.66 0.91 -9.53
C ARG A 357 -17.64 2.09 -8.55
N ALA A 358 -16.51 2.76 -8.38
CA ALA A 358 -16.40 3.95 -7.56
C ALA A 358 -17.36 5.06 -8.05
N ALA A 359 -17.47 5.27 -9.37
CA ALA A 359 -18.43 6.20 -9.96
C ALA A 359 -19.89 5.79 -9.67
N MET A 360 -20.22 4.51 -9.87
CA MET A 360 -21.56 3.99 -9.59
C MET A 360 -21.96 4.10 -8.12
N ARG A 361 -20.99 3.98 -7.20
CA ARG A 361 -21.22 4.07 -5.75
C ARG A 361 -21.18 5.51 -5.24
N GLY A 362 -20.90 6.50 -6.09
CA GLY A 362 -20.88 7.91 -5.70
C GLY A 362 -19.61 8.36 -4.98
N TYR A 363 -18.47 7.72 -5.25
CA TYR A 363 -17.18 8.24 -4.81
C TYR A 363 -16.90 9.58 -5.51
N GLN A 364 -16.40 10.59 -4.79
CA GLN A 364 -16.33 11.97 -5.29
C GLN A 364 -15.44 12.11 -6.54
N THR A 365 -14.31 11.41 -6.58
CA THR A 365 -13.34 11.44 -7.69
C THR A 365 -13.01 10.02 -8.14
N PRO A 366 -13.91 9.33 -8.87
CA PRO A 366 -13.75 7.92 -9.21
C PRO A 366 -12.41 7.59 -9.92
N PRO A 367 -11.91 8.40 -10.87
CA PRO A 367 -10.62 8.14 -11.51
C PRO A 367 -9.41 8.23 -10.56
N ALA A 368 -9.55 8.90 -9.41
CA ALA A 368 -8.51 8.98 -8.39
C ALA A 368 -8.52 7.78 -7.42
N PHE A 369 -9.67 7.07 -7.30
CA PHE A 369 -9.81 5.96 -6.36
C PHE A 369 -8.84 4.81 -6.62
N MET A 370 -8.43 4.60 -7.87
CA MET A 370 -7.42 3.61 -8.26
C MET A 370 -6.45 4.23 -9.27
N SER A 371 -5.15 4.21 -8.97
CA SER A 371 -4.10 4.72 -9.86
C SER A 371 -3.67 3.71 -10.94
N SER A 372 -2.73 4.12 -11.80
CA SER A 372 -2.14 3.32 -12.87
C SER A 372 -3.17 2.91 -13.93
N LYS A 373 -4.07 3.83 -14.26
CA LYS A 373 -5.07 3.65 -15.32
C LYS A 373 -4.36 3.40 -16.67
N PRO A 374 -4.80 2.40 -17.48
CA PRO A 374 -4.10 2.05 -18.72
C PRO A 374 -3.99 3.18 -19.75
N LEU A 375 -5.02 4.02 -19.89
CA LEU A 375 -5.10 5.08 -20.91
C LEU A 375 -4.77 6.46 -20.32
N SER A 376 -5.55 6.88 -19.32
CA SER A 376 -5.48 8.18 -18.63
C SER A 376 -4.62 8.15 -17.37
N GLY A 377 -3.52 7.39 -17.40
CA GLY A 377 -2.52 7.32 -16.35
C GLY A 377 -1.10 7.60 -16.87
N ILE A 378 -0.14 7.64 -15.94
CA ILE A 378 1.29 7.73 -16.27
C ILE A 378 1.86 6.32 -16.17
N ASN A 379 2.17 5.70 -17.31
CA ASN A 379 2.65 4.32 -17.33
C ASN A 379 4.08 4.24 -16.80
N HIS A 380 4.27 3.48 -15.72
CA HIS A 380 5.56 3.40 -15.04
C HIS A 380 6.66 2.77 -15.92
N LYS A 381 6.29 1.76 -16.72
CA LYS A 381 7.22 1.05 -17.62
C LYS A 381 7.53 1.86 -18.86
N GLU A 382 6.54 2.56 -19.42
CA GLU A 382 6.74 3.41 -20.61
C GLU A 382 7.73 4.55 -20.33
N PHE A 383 7.60 5.20 -19.16
CA PHE A 383 8.37 6.39 -18.81
C PHE A 383 9.56 6.11 -17.87
N GLY A 384 9.75 4.87 -17.43
CA GLY A 384 10.88 4.48 -16.58
C GLY A 384 10.94 5.22 -15.24
N VAL A 385 9.79 5.62 -14.69
CA VAL A 385 9.69 6.54 -13.55
C VAL A 385 10.43 6.03 -12.31
N THR A 386 10.40 4.73 -12.06
CA THR A 386 11.13 4.10 -10.95
C THR A 386 12.63 4.16 -11.16
N SER A 387 13.07 3.88 -12.39
CA SER A 387 14.48 3.81 -12.79
C SER A 387 15.14 5.19 -12.85
N GLU A 388 14.38 6.25 -13.14
CA GLU A 388 14.86 7.63 -12.99
C GLU A 388 15.31 7.93 -11.56
N GLY A 389 14.52 7.48 -10.57
CA GLY A 389 14.89 7.58 -9.15
C GLY A 389 16.18 6.81 -8.85
N VAL A 390 16.20 5.52 -9.18
CA VAL A 390 17.36 4.63 -8.96
C VAL A 390 18.64 5.24 -9.55
N ASN A 391 18.55 5.79 -10.77
CA ASN A 391 19.68 6.41 -11.44
C ASN A 391 20.18 7.69 -10.73
N VAL A 392 19.27 8.52 -10.20
CA VAL A 392 19.66 9.71 -9.43
C VAL A 392 20.36 9.32 -8.13
N TYR A 393 19.85 8.32 -7.41
CA TYR A 393 20.53 7.82 -6.20
C TYR A 393 21.88 7.20 -6.52
N LEU A 394 22.00 6.43 -7.62
CA LEU A 394 23.27 5.92 -8.11
C LEU A 394 24.26 7.07 -8.38
N GLN A 395 23.82 8.13 -9.06
CA GLN A 395 24.67 9.28 -9.36
C GLN A 395 25.25 9.90 -8.08
N VAL A 396 24.40 10.23 -7.10
CA VAL A 396 24.82 10.88 -5.85
C VAL A 396 25.71 9.94 -5.03
N ALA A 397 25.40 8.65 -5.03
CA ALA A 397 26.14 7.66 -4.28
C ALA A 397 27.54 7.39 -4.87
N LEU A 398 27.67 7.36 -6.20
CA LEU A 398 28.97 7.32 -6.89
C LEU A 398 29.81 8.57 -6.57
N GLN A 399 29.19 9.76 -6.63
CA GLN A 399 29.86 11.02 -6.32
C GLN A 399 30.41 11.05 -4.88
N ASN A 400 29.63 10.57 -3.92
CA ASN A 400 30.08 10.42 -2.52
C ASN A 400 31.14 9.33 -2.34
N SER A 401 31.26 8.40 -3.28
CA SER A 401 32.33 7.40 -3.34
C SER A 401 33.57 7.88 -4.10
N GLY A 402 33.58 9.15 -4.57
CA GLY A 402 34.69 9.76 -5.30
C GLY A 402 34.67 9.56 -6.82
N ILE A 403 33.58 9.01 -7.38
CA ILE A 403 33.41 8.80 -8.82
C ILE A 403 32.41 9.83 -9.36
N ASP A 404 32.81 10.69 -10.30
CA ASP A 404 31.87 11.54 -11.04
C ASP A 404 31.42 10.80 -12.32
N PRO A 405 30.24 10.13 -12.34
CA PRO A 405 29.83 9.26 -13.45
C PRO A 405 29.62 10.00 -14.77
N LYS A 406 29.54 11.34 -14.74
CA LYS A 406 29.47 12.17 -15.95
C LYS A 406 30.84 12.46 -16.57
N LYS A 407 31.92 12.24 -15.83
CA LYS A 407 33.29 12.57 -16.26
C LYS A 407 34.25 11.39 -16.22
N GLN A 408 33.91 10.34 -15.49
CA GLN A 408 34.78 9.20 -15.22
C GLN A 408 34.05 7.89 -15.54
N PRO A 409 34.76 6.89 -16.10
CA PRO A 409 34.18 5.58 -16.32
C PRO A 409 33.90 4.87 -15.00
N PHE A 410 32.84 4.08 -14.97
CA PHE A 410 32.45 3.25 -13.82
C PHE A 410 31.74 1.98 -14.31
N SER A 411 31.71 0.97 -13.45
CA SER A 411 31.17 -0.35 -13.74
C SER A 411 29.94 -0.66 -12.88
N VAL A 412 28.95 -1.33 -13.47
CA VAL A 412 27.73 -1.77 -12.77
C VAL A 412 27.41 -3.21 -13.10
N LYS A 413 26.86 -3.94 -12.12
CA LYS A 413 26.21 -5.24 -12.33
C LYS A 413 24.75 -5.17 -11.89
N ILE A 414 23.85 -5.85 -12.60
CA ILE A 414 22.40 -5.66 -12.47
C ILE A 414 21.71 -7.02 -12.35
N THR A 415 20.76 -7.15 -11.42
CA THR A 415 19.76 -8.22 -11.49
C THR A 415 18.42 -7.66 -11.96
N GLY A 416 17.67 -8.45 -12.71
CA GLY A 416 16.55 -7.98 -13.53
C GLY A 416 16.98 -7.84 -14.99
N GLY A 417 16.11 -8.31 -15.90
CA GLY A 417 16.42 -8.40 -17.33
C GLY A 417 16.14 -7.10 -18.11
N PRO A 418 16.67 -7.00 -19.34
CA PRO A 418 16.39 -5.87 -20.23
C PRO A 418 14.90 -5.74 -20.60
N ASP A 419 14.12 -6.82 -20.51
CA ASP A 419 12.67 -6.85 -20.65
C ASP A 419 11.89 -6.35 -19.41
N GLY A 420 12.57 -6.24 -18.27
CA GLY A 420 12.01 -5.84 -16.99
C GLY A 420 11.70 -4.34 -16.90
N ASP A 421 10.70 -3.99 -16.08
CA ASP A 421 10.29 -2.60 -15.85
C ASP A 421 11.43 -1.73 -15.29
N VAL A 422 12.06 -2.15 -14.19
CA VAL A 422 13.11 -1.35 -13.55
C VAL A 422 14.45 -1.50 -14.28
N ALA A 423 14.91 -2.74 -14.49
CA ALA A 423 16.22 -2.99 -15.09
C ALA A 423 16.33 -2.50 -16.54
N GLY A 424 15.37 -2.80 -17.41
CA GLY A 424 15.36 -2.34 -18.81
C GLY A 424 15.38 -0.82 -18.93
N ASN A 425 14.50 -0.13 -18.20
CA ASN A 425 14.50 1.34 -18.19
C ASN A 425 15.77 1.92 -17.58
N LEU A 426 16.35 1.29 -16.55
CA LEU A 426 17.59 1.76 -15.94
C LEU A 426 18.74 1.68 -16.93
N ILE A 427 18.85 0.61 -17.72
CA ILE A 427 19.84 0.48 -18.80
C ILE A 427 19.74 1.66 -19.77
N LYS A 428 18.53 1.92 -20.29
CA LYS A 428 18.26 3.05 -21.19
C LYS A 428 18.64 4.40 -20.58
N ILE A 429 18.29 4.62 -19.32
CA ILE A 429 18.54 5.88 -18.61
C ILE A 429 20.03 6.07 -18.31
N MET A 430 20.76 5.02 -17.93
CA MET A 430 22.20 5.09 -17.70
C MET A 430 22.96 5.39 -19.00
N PHE A 431 22.60 4.74 -20.11
CA PHE A 431 23.18 5.05 -21.41
C PHE A 431 22.88 6.49 -21.85
N ARG A 432 21.65 6.98 -21.62
CA ARG A 432 21.28 8.39 -21.88
C ARG A 432 22.10 9.37 -21.05
N ASP A 433 22.25 9.13 -19.75
CA ASP A 433 22.84 10.10 -18.82
C ASP A 433 24.37 10.04 -18.76
N TYR A 434 24.98 8.89 -19.08
CA TYR A 434 26.42 8.64 -18.91
C TYR A 434 27.16 8.20 -20.18
N GLY A 435 26.46 7.68 -21.19
CA GLY A 435 27.08 7.17 -22.42
C GLY A 435 28.19 6.15 -22.14
N GLU A 436 29.32 6.28 -22.84
CA GLU A 436 30.50 5.41 -22.72
C GLU A 436 31.11 5.32 -21.30
N ASN A 437 30.73 6.23 -20.39
CA ASN A 437 31.23 6.16 -19.01
C ASN A 437 30.64 4.98 -18.23
N VAL A 438 29.44 4.48 -18.57
CA VAL A 438 28.86 3.33 -17.88
C VAL A 438 29.24 2.02 -18.57
N ARG A 439 29.82 1.09 -17.80
CA ARG A 439 30.10 -0.28 -18.24
C ARG A 439 29.22 -1.24 -17.46
N ILE A 440 28.25 -1.84 -18.13
CA ILE A 440 27.44 -2.90 -17.52
C ILE A 440 28.25 -4.19 -17.64
N VAL A 441 28.83 -4.68 -16.53
CA VAL A 441 29.71 -5.86 -16.56
C VAL A 441 28.96 -7.18 -16.36
N GLY A 442 27.69 -7.13 -15.96
CA GLY A 442 26.84 -8.31 -15.93
C GLY A 442 25.38 -8.02 -15.67
N VAL A 443 24.52 -8.83 -16.30
CA VAL A 443 23.07 -8.79 -16.15
C VAL A 443 22.55 -10.20 -15.93
N ALA A 444 21.72 -10.39 -14.91
CA ALA A 444 21.06 -11.66 -14.62
C ALA A 444 19.54 -11.51 -14.50
N ASP A 445 18.78 -12.35 -15.21
CA ASP A 445 17.32 -12.36 -15.16
C ASP A 445 16.78 -13.78 -15.03
N HIS A 446 15.49 -14.03 -15.26
CA HIS A 446 14.91 -15.38 -15.11
C HIS A 446 15.43 -16.40 -16.14
N SER A 447 16.01 -15.95 -17.26
CA SER A 447 16.43 -16.76 -18.40
C SER A 447 17.92 -17.11 -18.40
N GLY A 448 18.76 -16.36 -17.68
CA GLY A 448 20.20 -16.61 -17.60
C GLY A 448 20.98 -15.44 -17.01
N CYS A 449 22.30 -15.44 -17.19
CA CYS A 449 23.13 -14.26 -17.02
C CYS A 449 24.17 -14.11 -18.14
N VAL A 450 24.50 -12.87 -18.46
CA VAL A 450 25.63 -12.50 -19.32
C VAL A 450 26.62 -11.71 -18.48
N GLU A 451 27.91 -12.01 -18.61
CA GLU A 451 28.98 -11.42 -17.83
C GLU A 451 30.13 -11.03 -18.77
N ASP A 452 30.61 -9.78 -18.71
CA ASP A 452 31.77 -9.30 -19.49
C ASP A 452 32.54 -8.23 -18.69
N PRO A 453 33.79 -8.51 -18.26
CA PRO A 453 34.62 -7.53 -17.53
C PRO A 453 34.88 -6.24 -18.30
N ASN A 454 34.84 -6.27 -19.63
CA ASN A 454 35.04 -5.09 -20.48
C ASN A 454 33.75 -4.27 -20.67
N GLY A 455 32.61 -4.80 -20.22
CA GLY A 455 31.28 -4.22 -20.39
C GLY A 455 30.52 -4.80 -21.58
N LEU A 456 29.22 -5.00 -21.41
CA LEU A 456 28.29 -5.43 -22.46
C LEU A 456 28.11 -4.33 -23.52
N ASP A 457 27.89 -4.75 -24.77
CA ASP A 457 27.69 -3.88 -25.94
C ASP A 457 26.40 -3.06 -25.79
N HIS A 458 26.53 -1.73 -25.88
CA HIS A 458 25.42 -0.81 -25.61
C HIS A 458 24.28 -0.96 -26.62
N ASP A 459 24.62 -1.10 -27.91
CA ASP A 459 23.63 -1.24 -28.98
C ASP A 459 22.84 -2.54 -28.83
N GLU A 460 23.51 -3.63 -28.48
CA GLU A 460 22.88 -4.92 -28.23
C GLU A 460 21.99 -4.90 -27.00
N MET A 461 22.45 -4.29 -25.90
CA MET A 461 21.60 -4.09 -24.71
C MET A 461 20.37 -3.22 -25.04
N MET A 462 20.53 -2.17 -25.85
CA MET A 462 19.41 -1.32 -26.29
C MET A 462 18.43 -2.07 -27.20
N ARG A 463 18.91 -2.99 -28.05
CA ARG A 463 18.06 -3.87 -28.85
C ARG A 463 17.17 -4.73 -27.95
N LEU A 464 17.76 -5.41 -26.96
CA LEU A 464 17.01 -6.25 -26.03
C LEU A 464 15.95 -5.46 -25.26
N VAL A 465 16.28 -4.26 -24.79
CA VAL A 465 15.32 -3.38 -24.10
C VAL A 465 14.19 -2.97 -25.03
N THR A 466 14.50 -2.54 -26.25
CA THR A 466 13.50 -2.03 -27.21
C THR A 466 12.57 -3.14 -27.70
N GLU A 467 13.10 -4.35 -27.92
CA GLU A 467 12.34 -5.52 -28.36
C GLU A 467 11.68 -6.27 -27.20
N SER A 468 11.87 -5.81 -25.95
CA SER A 468 11.37 -6.46 -24.73
C SER A 468 11.78 -7.93 -24.62
N LEU A 469 13.05 -8.23 -24.92
CA LEU A 469 13.63 -9.57 -24.87
C LEU A 469 14.39 -9.80 -23.57
N SER A 470 14.37 -11.03 -23.07
CA SER A 470 15.18 -11.46 -21.93
C SER A 470 16.67 -11.54 -22.29
N ILE A 471 17.54 -11.58 -21.28
CA ILE A 471 19.00 -11.59 -21.45
C ILE A 471 19.51 -12.82 -22.23
N SER A 472 18.75 -13.92 -22.25
CA SER A 472 19.07 -15.10 -23.07
C SER A 472 19.08 -14.85 -24.58
N HIS A 473 18.61 -13.69 -25.05
CA HIS A 473 18.63 -13.31 -26.45
C HIS A 473 19.84 -12.42 -26.81
N TYR A 474 20.78 -12.20 -25.88
CA TYR A 474 21.99 -11.43 -26.13
C TYR A 474 22.87 -12.12 -27.18
N ASP A 475 23.31 -11.37 -28.19
CA ASP A 475 24.22 -11.85 -29.21
C ASP A 475 25.64 -12.09 -28.63
N GLU A 476 25.98 -13.35 -28.39
CA GLU A 476 27.29 -13.75 -27.87
C GLU A 476 28.47 -13.29 -28.76
N HIS A 477 28.26 -13.02 -30.05
CA HIS A 477 29.30 -12.48 -30.92
C HIS A 477 29.72 -11.04 -30.57
N LYS A 478 28.91 -10.34 -29.76
CA LYS A 478 29.21 -9.01 -29.23
C LYS A 478 29.97 -9.04 -27.90
N LEU A 479 30.21 -10.22 -27.32
CA LEU A 479 31.04 -10.36 -26.13
C LEU A 479 32.51 -10.15 -26.46
N SER A 480 33.25 -9.59 -25.51
CA SER A 480 34.71 -9.61 -25.53
C SER A 480 35.23 -11.05 -25.38
N GLY A 481 36.53 -11.26 -25.59
CA GLY A 481 37.14 -12.58 -25.41
C GLY A 481 37.07 -13.13 -23.98
N GLU A 482 36.70 -12.30 -23.00
CA GLU A 482 36.51 -12.67 -21.60
C GLU A 482 35.02 -12.74 -21.19
N GLY A 483 34.12 -12.39 -22.11
CA GLY A 483 32.69 -12.41 -21.89
C GLY A 483 32.09 -13.81 -21.97
N ASN A 484 31.05 -14.08 -21.19
CA ASN A 484 30.37 -15.37 -21.14
C ASN A 484 28.86 -15.21 -21.00
N PHE A 485 28.11 -16.09 -21.67
CA PHE A 485 26.70 -16.32 -21.42
C PHE A 485 26.50 -17.62 -20.65
N TYR A 486 25.60 -17.59 -19.66
CA TYR A 486 25.19 -18.74 -18.87
C TYR A 486 23.66 -18.85 -18.86
N GLY A 487 23.15 -19.88 -19.55
CA GLY A 487 21.72 -20.20 -19.55
C GLY A 487 21.27 -20.91 -18.26
N ILE A 488 19.99 -21.31 -18.23
CA ILE A 488 19.38 -22.03 -17.10
C ILE A 488 19.13 -23.52 -17.39
N GLU A 489 19.67 -24.05 -18.47
CA GLU A 489 19.41 -25.45 -18.87
C GLU A 489 20.15 -26.47 -18.02
N ASP A 490 21.27 -26.07 -17.38
CA ASP A 490 22.05 -26.92 -16.50
C ASP A 490 22.34 -26.26 -15.14
N ASP A 491 22.74 -27.09 -14.17
CA ASP A 491 23.02 -26.68 -12.80
C ASP A 491 24.17 -25.66 -12.71
N PHE A 492 25.13 -25.73 -13.64
CA PHE A 492 26.28 -24.82 -13.64
C PHE A 492 25.83 -23.42 -14.05
N GLY A 493 25.10 -23.28 -15.16
CA GLY A 493 24.56 -22.01 -15.62
C GLY A 493 23.58 -21.39 -14.61
N MET A 494 22.69 -22.21 -14.02
CA MET A 494 21.83 -21.76 -12.92
C MET A 494 22.64 -21.23 -11.72
N ARG A 495 23.74 -21.90 -11.36
CA ARG A 495 24.63 -21.45 -10.29
C ARG A 495 25.32 -20.14 -10.67
N MET A 496 25.84 -20.00 -11.89
CA MET A 496 26.47 -18.77 -12.37
C MET A 496 25.49 -17.61 -12.29
N ARG A 497 24.30 -17.75 -12.88
CA ARG A 497 23.20 -16.79 -12.80
C ARG A 497 22.85 -16.40 -11.37
N ASN A 498 22.67 -17.38 -10.48
CA ASN A 498 22.28 -17.13 -9.09
C ASN A 498 23.39 -16.49 -8.24
N THR A 499 24.65 -16.56 -8.68
CA THR A 499 25.81 -16.04 -7.93
C THR A 499 26.47 -14.84 -8.59
N MET A 500 25.97 -14.36 -9.74
CA MET A 500 26.55 -13.25 -10.51
C MET A 500 26.79 -12.01 -9.63
N HIS A 501 25.81 -11.62 -8.81
CA HIS A 501 25.90 -10.47 -7.91
C HIS A 501 26.98 -10.64 -6.83
N ASN A 502 27.37 -11.87 -6.47
CA ASN A 502 28.42 -12.16 -5.50
C ASN A 502 29.81 -12.20 -6.14
N ARG A 503 29.93 -12.76 -7.34
CA ARG A 503 31.23 -13.02 -7.99
C ARG A 503 31.76 -11.84 -8.80
N LEU A 504 30.91 -11.17 -9.57
CA LEU A 504 31.38 -10.12 -10.47
C LEU A 504 31.78 -8.89 -9.69
N GLU A 505 32.97 -8.36 -9.95
CA GLU A 505 33.42 -7.10 -9.37
C GLU A 505 32.88 -5.92 -10.18
N ALA A 506 32.31 -4.93 -9.49
CA ALA A 506 31.81 -3.71 -10.11
C ALA A 506 31.80 -2.57 -9.08
N ASP A 507 31.83 -1.31 -9.52
CA ASP A 507 31.73 -0.15 -8.63
C ASP A 507 30.37 -0.14 -7.90
N ALA A 508 29.30 -0.49 -8.61
CA ALA A 508 27.96 -0.59 -8.04
C ALA A 508 27.20 -1.88 -8.43
N PHE A 509 26.43 -2.40 -7.49
CA PHE A 509 25.42 -3.42 -7.70
C PHE A 509 24.02 -2.81 -7.64
N ILE A 510 23.18 -3.11 -8.64
CA ILE A 510 21.82 -2.59 -8.71
C ILE A 510 20.85 -3.76 -8.81
N PRO A 511 20.28 -4.23 -7.68
CA PRO A 511 19.21 -5.21 -7.74
C PRO A 511 17.94 -4.52 -8.24
N ALA A 512 17.62 -4.71 -9.52
CA ALA A 512 16.44 -4.15 -10.20
C ALA A 512 15.43 -5.26 -10.62
N GLY A 513 15.60 -6.45 -10.05
CA GLY A 513 14.77 -7.63 -10.20
C GLY A 513 15.37 -8.79 -9.41
N GLY A 514 14.60 -9.86 -9.23
CA GLY A 514 15.02 -11.04 -8.46
C GLY A 514 14.03 -11.42 -7.38
N ARG A 515 14.36 -12.47 -6.62
CA ARG A 515 13.50 -12.98 -5.54
C ARG A 515 13.72 -12.16 -4.27
N PRO A 516 12.68 -11.91 -3.46
CA PRO A 516 12.86 -11.37 -2.11
C PRO A 516 13.85 -12.24 -1.31
N SER A 517 14.61 -11.60 -0.42
CA SER A 517 15.60 -12.26 0.46
C SER A 517 16.66 -13.08 -0.29
N THR A 518 17.00 -12.68 -1.52
CA THR A 518 18.07 -13.33 -2.30
C THR A 518 19.41 -13.25 -1.56
N ILE A 519 19.71 -12.10 -0.97
CA ILE A 519 20.80 -11.94 -0.01
C ILE A 519 20.19 -11.89 1.39
N ASN A 520 20.61 -12.80 2.26
CA ASN A 520 20.10 -12.96 3.62
C ASN A 520 21.20 -13.40 4.58
N MET A 521 20.88 -13.55 5.88
CA MET A 521 21.89 -13.87 6.90
C MET A 521 22.67 -15.16 6.67
N SER A 522 22.12 -16.12 5.92
CA SER A 522 22.83 -17.37 5.64
C SER A 522 23.90 -17.22 4.56
N ASN A 523 23.83 -16.19 3.71
CA ASN A 523 24.64 -16.12 2.50
C ASN A 523 25.29 -14.75 2.21
N TRP A 524 25.02 -13.71 3.01
CA TRP A 524 25.52 -12.36 2.76
C TRP A 524 27.06 -12.28 2.67
N LYS A 525 27.79 -13.15 3.37
CA LYS A 525 29.26 -13.24 3.30
C LYS A 525 29.77 -13.60 1.91
N ASN A 526 28.96 -14.26 1.09
CA ASN A 526 29.33 -14.58 -0.29
C ASN A 526 29.50 -13.33 -1.16
N PHE A 527 28.93 -12.19 -0.75
CA PHE A 527 29.10 -10.93 -1.43
C PHE A 527 30.49 -10.30 -1.16
N LEU A 528 31.19 -10.77 -0.13
CA LEU A 528 32.56 -10.38 0.20
C LEU A 528 33.56 -11.32 -0.49
N LYS A 529 34.70 -10.75 -0.85
CA LYS A 529 35.86 -11.45 -1.40
C LYS A 529 36.70 -12.04 -0.27
N ASP A 530 37.67 -12.86 -0.64
CA ASP A 530 38.58 -13.52 0.31
C ASP A 530 39.39 -12.52 1.16
N ASP A 531 39.60 -11.29 0.66
CA ASP A 531 40.27 -10.20 1.38
C ASP A 531 39.32 -9.39 2.29
N GLY A 532 38.04 -9.77 2.38
CA GLY A 532 36.99 -9.10 3.15
C GLY A 532 36.36 -7.90 2.44
N THR A 533 36.88 -7.46 1.29
CA THR A 533 36.28 -6.36 0.53
C THR A 533 35.06 -6.85 -0.26
N PRO A 534 34.03 -6.02 -0.48
CA PRO A 534 32.83 -6.45 -1.19
C PRO A 534 33.06 -6.51 -2.70
N SER A 535 32.32 -7.40 -3.37
CA SER A 535 32.28 -7.47 -4.83
C SER A 535 31.72 -6.19 -5.48
N SER A 536 30.93 -5.40 -4.75
CA SER A 536 30.66 -4.00 -5.06
C SER A 536 30.57 -3.17 -3.80
N ARG A 537 31.23 -2.00 -3.80
CA ARG A 537 31.22 -1.09 -2.63
C ARG A 537 29.89 -0.36 -2.47
N LEU A 538 29.14 -0.22 -3.56
CA LEU A 538 27.85 0.43 -3.61
C LEU A 538 26.73 -0.57 -3.94
N ILE A 539 25.61 -0.48 -3.25
CA ILE A 539 24.35 -1.13 -3.63
C ILE A 539 23.24 -0.08 -3.71
N VAL A 540 22.48 -0.05 -4.81
CA VAL A 540 21.28 0.80 -4.96
C VAL A 540 20.08 -0.08 -5.26
N GLU A 541 19.19 -0.27 -4.27
CA GLU A 541 18.09 -1.23 -4.39
C GLU A 541 16.93 -0.70 -5.24
N GLY A 542 16.83 -1.16 -6.50
CA GLY A 542 15.67 -0.89 -7.36
C GLY A 542 14.47 -1.79 -7.07
N ALA A 543 14.72 -3.06 -6.74
CA ALA A 543 13.73 -4.05 -6.38
C ALA A 543 13.44 -4.05 -4.88
N ASN A 544 12.19 -4.33 -4.51
CA ASN A 544 11.81 -4.41 -3.11
C ASN A 544 12.35 -5.69 -2.45
N LEU A 545 12.88 -5.57 -1.24
CA LEU A 545 13.23 -6.69 -0.36
C LEU A 545 14.27 -7.67 -0.93
N PHE A 546 15.15 -7.26 -1.85
CA PHE A 546 16.18 -8.15 -2.41
C PHE A 546 17.17 -8.63 -1.33
N ILE A 547 17.55 -7.73 -0.41
CA ILE A 547 18.42 -7.99 0.74
C ILE A 547 17.59 -7.91 2.03
N THR A 548 17.77 -8.85 2.96
CA THR A 548 17.13 -8.80 4.28
C THR A 548 17.73 -7.71 5.18
N GLU A 549 16.99 -7.26 6.20
CA GLU A 549 17.41 -6.13 7.06
C GLU A 549 18.72 -6.40 7.80
N ASP A 550 18.81 -7.58 8.41
CA ASP A 550 19.98 -8.09 9.11
C ASP A 550 21.19 -8.26 8.16
N ALA A 551 20.98 -8.79 6.95
CA ALA A 551 22.04 -8.91 5.95
C ALA A 551 22.56 -7.55 5.47
N ARG A 552 21.69 -6.53 5.30
CA ARG A 552 22.14 -5.16 4.99
C ARG A 552 23.03 -4.60 6.09
N GLN A 553 22.65 -4.83 7.35
CA GLN A 553 23.44 -4.37 8.48
C GLN A 553 24.81 -5.08 8.54
N SER A 554 24.86 -6.40 8.35
CA SER A 554 26.13 -7.14 8.32
C SER A 554 27.04 -6.74 7.14
N LEU A 555 26.47 -6.49 5.95
CA LEU A 555 27.24 -5.98 4.81
C LEU A 555 27.84 -4.60 5.08
N PHE A 556 27.13 -3.74 5.82
CA PHE A 556 27.64 -2.45 6.26
C PHE A 556 28.74 -2.60 7.32
N ASP A 557 28.48 -3.36 8.38
CA ASP A 557 29.38 -3.48 9.53
C ASP A 557 30.70 -4.20 9.20
N GLU A 558 30.64 -5.31 8.46
CA GLU A 558 31.82 -6.12 8.13
C GLU A 558 32.41 -5.79 6.76
N GLY A 559 31.56 -5.45 5.78
CA GLY A 559 31.97 -5.20 4.40
C GLY A 559 32.16 -3.73 4.02
N GLY A 560 31.74 -2.79 4.88
CA GLY A 560 31.75 -1.36 4.58
C GLY A 560 30.89 -0.97 3.37
N VAL A 561 29.89 -1.80 3.02
CA VAL A 561 29.06 -1.59 1.84
C VAL A 561 28.11 -0.42 2.07
N VAL A 562 28.10 0.52 1.13
CA VAL A 562 27.16 1.65 1.11
C VAL A 562 25.88 1.21 0.41
N ILE A 563 24.78 1.11 1.15
CA ILE A 563 23.51 0.57 0.64
C ILE A 563 22.43 1.65 0.64
N VAL A 564 21.98 2.05 -0.55
CA VAL A 564 20.77 2.87 -0.70
C VAL A 564 19.55 1.94 -0.74
N LYS A 565 18.76 1.98 0.34
CA LYS A 565 17.59 1.11 0.52
C LYS A 565 16.47 1.41 -0.49
N ASP A 566 15.71 0.37 -0.83
CA ASP A 566 14.55 0.43 -1.74
C ASP A 566 13.52 1.51 -1.35
N SER A 567 13.29 1.74 -0.06
CA SER A 567 12.41 2.79 0.48
C SER A 567 12.77 4.21 0.06
N SER A 568 14.00 4.44 -0.38
CA SER A 568 14.45 5.69 -0.98
C SER A 568 14.62 5.53 -2.49
N ALA A 569 15.42 4.55 -2.92
CA ALA A 569 15.86 4.42 -4.32
C ALA A 569 14.71 4.27 -5.33
N ASN A 570 13.65 3.53 -4.99
CA ASN A 570 12.53 3.26 -5.91
C ASN A 570 11.26 4.07 -5.64
N LYS A 571 11.32 5.10 -4.78
CA LYS A 571 10.14 5.90 -4.39
C LYS A 571 9.49 6.68 -5.53
N CYS A 572 10.19 6.92 -6.64
CA CYS A 572 9.67 7.72 -7.74
C CYS A 572 8.41 7.13 -8.39
N GLY A 573 8.27 5.80 -8.39
CA GLY A 573 7.02 5.16 -8.80
C GLY A 573 5.84 5.59 -7.91
N VAL A 574 6.03 5.61 -6.59
CA VAL A 574 4.98 6.04 -5.68
C VAL A 574 4.70 7.54 -5.85
N ILE A 575 5.70 8.39 -6.08
CA ILE A 575 5.46 9.83 -6.32
C ILE A 575 4.67 10.05 -7.62
N THR A 576 4.96 9.29 -8.68
CA THR A 576 4.22 9.35 -9.96
C THR A 576 2.74 9.08 -9.77
N SER A 577 2.39 8.05 -8.99
CA SER A 577 0.99 7.76 -8.68
C SER A 577 0.30 8.90 -7.90
N SER A 578 1.05 9.74 -7.19
CA SER A 578 0.50 10.91 -6.45
C SER A 578 0.09 11.98 -7.44
N PHE A 579 0.96 12.26 -8.41
CA PHE A 579 0.63 13.18 -9.49
C PHE A 579 -0.52 12.68 -10.35
N GLU A 580 -0.65 11.36 -10.56
CA GLU A 580 -1.83 10.79 -11.23
C GLU A 580 -3.12 10.99 -10.42
N ILE A 581 -3.09 10.82 -9.10
CA ILE A 581 -4.22 11.11 -8.21
C ILE A 581 -4.58 12.61 -8.28
N CYS A 582 -3.59 13.50 -8.19
CA CYS A 582 -3.79 14.94 -8.37
C CYS A 582 -4.40 15.26 -9.73
N ALA A 583 -3.88 14.68 -10.82
CA ALA A 583 -4.38 14.91 -12.18
C ALA A 583 -5.84 14.45 -12.32
N ALA A 584 -6.17 13.27 -11.78
CA ALA A 584 -7.51 12.72 -11.78
C ALA A 584 -8.54 13.54 -10.98
N MET A 585 -8.09 14.32 -9.99
CA MET A 585 -8.96 15.25 -9.26
C MET A 585 -9.08 16.60 -9.98
N LEU A 586 -8.00 17.08 -10.59
CA LEU A 586 -7.92 18.44 -11.12
C LEU A 586 -8.42 18.56 -12.57
N LEU A 587 -8.10 17.57 -13.40
CA LEU A 587 -8.35 17.56 -14.83
C LEU A 587 -9.40 16.52 -15.18
N ASP A 588 -10.21 16.80 -16.20
CA ASP A 588 -10.95 15.72 -16.85
C ASP A 588 -10.03 14.87 -17.75
N GLU A 589 -10.58 13.76 -18.26
CA GLU A 589 -9.80 12.79 -19.04
C GLU A 589 -9.28 13.39 -20.36
N ASP A 590 -10.08 14.23 -21.02
CA ASP A 590 -9.70 14.86 -22.28
C ASP A 590 -8.62 15.93 -22.06
N GLU A 591 -8.76 16.77 -21.03
CA GLU A 591 -7.76 17.75 -20.59
C GLU A 591 -6.42 17.06 -20.29
N PHE A 592 -6.45 15.94 -19.56
CA PHE A 592 -5.23 15.18 -19.25
C PHE A 592 -4.58 14.62 -20.50
N LEU A 593 -5.35 13.98 -21.39
CA LEU A 593 -4.82 13.36 -22.61
C LEU A 593 -4.21 14.40 -23.57
N LEU A 594 -4.84 15.57 -23.70
CA LEU A 594 -4.33 16.67 -24.53
C LEU A 594 -2.98 17.21 -24.06
N ASN A 595 -2.70 17.12 -22.75
CA ASN A 595 -1.50 17.68 -22.12
C ASN A 595 -0.53 16.60 -21.59
N LYS A 596 -0.78 15.32 -21.91
CA LYS A 596 -0.10 14.18 -21.29
C LYS A 596 1.41 14.26 -21.43
N ASP A 597 1.93 14.56 -22.62
CA ASP A 597 3.37 14.59 -22.87
C ASP A 597 4.09 15.68 -22.06
N ALA A 598 3.47 16.86 -21.96
CA ALA A 598 3.98 17.98 -21.15
C ALA A 598 3.95 17.62 -19.66
N ILE A 599 2.80 17.14 -19.16
CA ILE A 599 2.64 16.74 -17.76
C ILE A 599 3.63 15.65 -17.38
N VAL A 600 3.79 14.61 -18.20
CA VAL A 600 4.73 13.52 -17.93
C VAL A 600 6.16 14.03 -17.90
N SER A 601 6.57 14.87 -18.86
CA SER A 601 7.92 15.45 -18.89
C SER A 601 8.21 16.28 -17.63
N GLU A 602 7.24 17.09 -17.18
CA GLU A 602 7.33 17.88 -15.95
C GLU A 602 7.37 16.99 -14.69
N VAL A 603 6.58 15.91 -14.67
CA VAL A 603 6.62 14.91 -13.59
C VAL A 603 8.03 14.32 -13.49
N LEU A 604 8.64 13.87 -14.60
CA LEU A 604 9.99 13.31 -14.59
C LEU A 604 11.04 14.28 -14.01
N VAL A 605 10.92 15.58 -14.31
CA VAL A 605 11.79 16.62 -13.72
C VAL A 605 11.64 16.65 -12.20
N LYS A 606 10.39 16.70 -11.69
CA LYS A 606 10.10 16.69 -10.25
C LYS A 606 10.55 15.40 -9.57
N LEU A 607 10.39 14.25 -10.20
CA LEU A 607 10.87 12.96 -9.67
C LEU A 607 12.39 13.01 -9.44
N ARG A 608 13.15 13.47 -10.44
CA ARG A 608 14.61 13.59 -10.34
C ARG A 608 15.04 14.62 -9.28
N GLU A 609 14.29 15.71 -9.14
CA GLU A 609 14.53 16.72 -8.09
C GLU A 609 14.33 16.14 -6.69
N LEU A 610 13.17 15.52 -6.42
CA LEU A 610 12.83 14.93 -5.12
C LEU A 610 13.74 13.74 -4.76
N ALA A 611 14.15 12.95 -5.75
CA ALA A 611 15.14 11.88 -5.55
C ALA A 611 16.51 12.47 -5.17
N ARG A 612 16.94 13.54 -5.84
CA ARG A 612 18.22 14.20 -5.58
C ARG A 612 18.25 14.84 -4.19
N LEU A 613 17.22 15.57 -3.80
CA LEU A 613 17.12 16.21 -2.49
C LEU A 613 17.26 15.20 -1.34
N GLU A 614 16.56 14.06 -1.43
CA GLU A 614 16.73 13.02 -0.41
C GLU A 614 18.10 12.35 -0.49
N ALA A 615 18.58 12.01 -1.69
CA ALA A 615 19.89 11.39 -1.85
C ALA A 615 21.00 12.26 -1.22
N GLU A 616 21.02 13.54 -1.54
CA GLU A 616 21.98 14.51 -0.98
C GLU A 616 21.84 14.62 0.54
N LEU A 617 20.61 14.69 1.06
CA LEU A 617 20.38 14.68 2.52
C LEU A 617 20.93 13.42 3.17
N LEU A 618 20.65 12.24 2.62
CA LEU A 618 21.10 10.95 3.19
C LEU A 618 22.61 10.92 3.40
N PHE A 619 23.38 11.35 2.39
CA PHE A 619 24.83 11.40 2.48
C PHE A 619 25.33 12.53 3.39
N ARG A 620 24.63 13.68 3.42
CA ARG A 620 24.95 14.79 4.33
C ARG A 620 24.73 14.42 5.81
N GLU A 621 23.82 13.52 6.11
CA GLU A 621 23.50 13.08 7.48
C GLU A 621 24.53 12.07 8.04
N ILE A 622 25.28 11.35 7.19
CA ILE A 622 26.25 10.31 7.61
C ILE A 622 27.24 10.81 8.69
N PRO A 623 27.90 11.98 8.53
CA PRO A 623 28.87 12.45 9.53
C PRO A 623 28.26 12.74 10.90
N PHE A 624 26.96 13.02 10.96
CA PHE A 624 26.24 13.30 12.19
C PHE A 624 25.75 12.04 12.92
N HIS A 625 25.82 10.89 12.25
CA HIS A 625 25.32 9.60 12.71
C HIS A 625 26.38 8.49 12.53
N PRO A 626 27.53 8.58 13.23
CA PRO A 626 28.61 7.61 13.06
C PRO A 626 28.17 6.21 13.48
N GLY A 627 28.44 5.21 12.62
CA GLY A 627 28.06 3.82 12.85
C GLY A 627 26.60 3.48 12.49
N ILE A 628 25.83 4.43 11.97
CA ILE A 628 24.47 4.20 11.46
C ILE A 628 24.55 4.01 9.94
N SER A 629 23.93 2.94 9.44
CA SER A 629 23.92 2.62 8.01
C SER A 629 22.96 3.53 7.23
N LEU A 630 23.21 3.75 5.93
CA LEU A 630 22.29 4.52 5.07
C LEU A 630 20.83 4.02 5.11
N PRO A 631 20.54 2.70 5.14
CA PRO A 631 19.19 2.19 5.35
C PRO A 631 18.52 2.70 6.64
N GLN A 632 19.27 2.80 7.74
CA GLN A 632 18.78 3.34 9.01
C GLN A 632 18.64 4.86 8.93
N THR A 633 19.58 5.58 8.31
CA THR A 633 19.47 7.02 8.05
C THR A 633 18.23 7.37 7.23
N SER A 634 17.88 6.55 6.22
CA SER A 634 16.63 6.71 5.46
C SER A 634 15.38 6.61 6.34
N GLN A 635 15.38 5.72 7.35
CA GLN A 635 14.30 5.64 8.33
C GLN A 635 14.26 6.89 9.22
N LEU A 636 15.40 7.42 9.67
CA LEU A 636 15.47 8.67 10.43
C LEU A 636 14.90 9.86 9.64
N VAL A 637 15.28 9.99 8.36
CA VAL A 637 14.73 11.01 7.45
C VAL A 637 13.21 10.86 7.31
N SER A 638 12.72 9.63 7.14
CA SER A 638 11.28 9.35 7.05
C SER A 638 10.53 9.72 8.34
N ALA A 639 11.11 9.39 9.50
CA ALA A 639 10.54 9.69 10.80
C ALA A 639 10.49 11.20 11.06
N ALA A 640 11.57 11.93 10.74
CA ALA A 640 11.60 13.38 10.82
C ALA A 640 10.56 14.02 9.90
N MET A 641 10.43 13.53 8.66
CA MET A 641 9.42 13.99 7.71
C MET A 641 8.00 13.80 8.24
N ASN A 642 7.67 12.60 8.72
CA ASN A 642 6.35 12.30 9.26
C ASN A 642 6.05 13.13 10.52
N MET A 643 7.04 13.31 11.40
CA MET A 643 6.90 14.16 12.59
C MET A 643 6.59 15.62 12.23
N ALA A 644 7.30 16.17 11.24
CA ALA A 644 7.06 17.52 10.75
C ALA A 644 5.67 17.64 10.11
N LYS A 645 5.29 16.70 9.23
CA LYS A 645 3.95 16.68 8.62
C LYS A 645 2.85 16.66 9.67
N ASP A 646 2.94 15.75 10.63
CA ASP A 646 1.91 15.58 11.67
C ASP A 646 1.77 16.85 12.53
N ALA A 647 2.89 17.49 12.87
CA ALA A 647 2.89 18.75 13.61
C ALA A 647 2.24 19.89 12.79
N ILE A 648 2.57 19.99 11.50
CA ILE A 648 2.01 21.01 10.60
C ILE A 648 0.52 20.78 10.38
N ILE A 649 0.08 19.53 10.15
CA ILE A 649 -1.35 19.20 10.00
C ILE A 649 -2.13 19.61 11.26
N ALA A 650 -1.62 19.30 12.45
CA ALA A 650 -2.26 19.67 13.70
C ALA A 650 -2.39 21.20 13.86
N ALA A 651 -1.38 21.96 13.43
CA ALA A 651 -1.47 23.43 13.43
C ALA A 651 -2.48 23.94 12.39
N LEU A 652 -2.47 23.40 11.17
CA LEU A 652 -3.45 23.76 10.14
C LEU A 652 -4.88 23.48 10.59
N ASP A 653 -5.14 22.39 11.32
CA ASP A 653 -6.47 22.06 11.85
C ASP A 653 -7.04 23.13 12.78
N SER A 654 -6.17 23.88 13.48
CA SER A 654 -6.57 24.98 14.35
C SER A 654 -6.82 26.32 13.63
N MET A 655 -6.40 26.43 12.37
CA MET A 655 -6.53 27.65 11.56
C MET A 655 -7.90 27.75 10.87
N SER A 656 -8.33 28.97 10.59
CA SER A 656 -9.46 29.27 9.70
C SER A 656 -9.19 28.85 8.26
N LEU A 657 -10.23 28.72 7.43
CA LEU A 657 -10.07 28.40 6.01
C LEU A 657 -9.29 29.49 5.27
N GLU A 658 -9.55 30.77 5.57
CA GLU A 658 -8.87 31.93 4.98
C GLU A 658 -7.35 31.93 5.27
N GLU A 659 -6.95 31.57 6.49
CA GLU A 659 -5.54 31.42 6.85
C GLU A 659 -4.88 30.25 6.09
N ARG A 660 -5.61 29.15 5.87
CA ARG A 660 -5.10 28.00 5.10
C ARG A 660 -4.92 28.33 3.63
N GLU A 661 -5.80 29.15 3.05
CA GLU A 661 -5.70 29.59 1.64
C GLU A 661 -4.42 30.37 1.36
N CYS A 662 -3.85 31.07 2.35
CA CYS A 662 -2.54 31.73 2.22
C CYS A 662 -1.41 30.76 1.84
N PHE A 663 -1.56 29.47 2.13
CA PHE A 663 -0.58 28.43 1.83
C PHE A 663 -0.86 27.68 0.52
N LEU A 664 -1.96 27.96 -0.17
CA LEU A 664 -2.31 27.34 -1.45
C LEU A 664 -1.21 27.44 -2.53
N PRO A 665 -0.43 28.55 -2.62
CA PRO A 665 0.70 28.61 -3.55
C PRO A 665 1.76 27.50 -3.37
N LEU A 666 1.89 26.92 -2.17
CA LEU A 666 2.77 25.77 -1.96
C LEU A 666 2.25 24.52 -2.66
N PHE A 667 0.95 24.29 -2.60
CA PHE A 667 0.32 23.17 -3.30
C PHE A 667 0.44 23.36 -4.82
N LEU A 668 0.20 24.57 -5.32
CA LEU A 668 0.41 24.89 -6.74
C LEU A 668 1.86 24.65 -7.19
N GLY A 669 2.84 25.09 -6.40
CA GLY A 669 4.26 24.85 -6.70
C GLY A 669 4.67 23.37 -6.62
N HIS A 670 3.91 22.54 -5.91
CA HIS A 670 4.12 21.10 -5.87
C HIS A 670 3.67 20.40 -7.16
N LEU A 671 2.58 20.86 -7.77
CA LEU A 671 2.04 20.29 -9.01
C LEU A 671 2.97 20.52 -10.21
N PRO A 672 2.94 19.65 -11.23
CA PRO A 672 3.52 19.95 -12.54
C PRO A 672 3.01 21.30 -13.06
N PRO A 673 3.87 22.18 -13.62
CA PRO A 673 3.49 23.51 -14.10
C PRO A 673 2.23 23.53 -14.98
N THR A 674 2.12 22.61 -15.94
CA THR A 674 0.95 22.51 -16.82
C THR A 674 -0.33 22.21 -16.03
N MET A 675 -0.26 21.32 -15.03
CA MET A 675 -1.40 21.03 -14.16
C MET A 675 -1.78 22.22 -13.28
N ALA A 676 -0.78 22.92 -12.73
CA ALA A 676 -1.00 24.10 -11.90
C ALA A 676 -1.70 25.20 -12.69
N GLU A 677 -1.27 25.46 -13.94
CA GLU A 677 -1.87 26.47 -14.81
C GLU A 677 -3.33 26.13 -15.16
N LEU A 678 -3.60 24.90 -15.60
CA LEU A 678 -4.92 24.46 -16.03
C LEU A 678 -5.96 24.43 -14.90
N ALA A 679 -5.53 24.20 -13.65
CA ALA A 679 -6.43 23.86 -12.56
C ALA A 679 -6.44 24.83 -11.39
N HIS A 680 -5.65 25.91 -11.41
CA HIS A 680 -5.52 26.82 -10.26
C HIS A 680 -6.86 27.32 -9.70
N ASP A 681 -7.80 27.71 -10.57
CA ASP A 681 -9.12 28.24 -10.18
C ASP A 681 -10.11 27.18 -9.66
N ARG A 682 -9.78 25.88 -9.81
CA ARG A 682 -10.71 24.77 -9.53
C ARG A 682 -10.31 23.93 -8.32
N ILE A 683 -9.19 24.26 -7.65
CA ILE A 683 -8.65 23.45 -6.54
C ILE A 683 -9.62 23.37 -5.37
N SER A 684 -10.20 24.51 -4.96
CA SER A 684 -11.16 24.59 -3.84
C SER A 684 -12.39 23.70 -4.05
N ASP A 685 -12.79 23.53 -5.31
CA ASP A 685 -14.04 22.89 -5.69
C ASP A 685 -13.87 21.40 -5.96
N ARG A 686 -12.71 21.00 -6.53
CA ARG A 686 -12.47 19.62 -6.98
C ARG A 686 -11.63 18.78 -6.02
N VAL A 687 -10.75 19.40 -5.24
CA VAL A 687 -9.82 18.66 -4.37
C VAL A 687 -10.33 18.65 -2.93
N PRO A 688 -10.43 17.47 -2.27
CA PRO A 688 -10.86 17.42 -0.87
C PRO A 688 -10.00 18.30 0.03
N THR A 689 -10.62 19.06 0.94
CA THR A 689 -9.90 19.99 1.83
C THR A 689 -8.81 19.30 2.66
N ASN A 690 -9.06 18.08 3.14
CA ASN A 690 -8.06 17.29 3.86
C ASN A 690 -6.87 16.89 2.98
N TYR A 691 -7.08 16.71 1.67
CA TYR A 691 -6.00 16.44 0.72
C TYR A 691 -5.13 17.67 0.53
N VAL A 692 -5.72 18.85 0.27
CA VAL A 692 -4.99 20.12 0.14
C VAL A 692 -4.16 20.40 1.41
N LYS A 693 -4.77 20.20 2.59
CA LYS A 693 -4.09 20.31 3.89
C LYS A 693 -2.88 19.38 3.99
N SER A 694 -3.05 18.10 3.64
CA SER A 694 -1.96 17.12 3.67
C SER A 694 -0.85 17.46 2.67
N ALA A 695 -1.21 18.03 1.52
CA ALA A 695 -0.26 18.47 0.50
C ALA A 695 0.58 19.64 0.98
N ILE A 696 -0.05 20.69 1.54
CA ILE A 696 0.65 21.84 2.14
C ILE A 696 1.62 21.37 3.22
N ALA A 697 1.16 20.51 4.14
CA ALA A 697 1.99 19.96 5.20
C ALA A 697 3.18 19.17 4.64
N SER A 698 2.96 18.38 3.59
CA SER A 698 4.02 17.61 2.95
C SER A 698 5.06 18.49 2.28
N CYS A 699 4.64 19.53 1.55
CA CYS A 699 5.56 20.46 0.91
C CYS A 699 6.42 21.23 1.93
N LEU A 700 5.81 21.71 3.00
CA LEU A 700 6.52 22.41 4.08
C LEU A 700 7.48 21.48 4.81
N ALA A 701 7.05 20.27 5.16
CA ALA A 701 7.88 19.28 5.81
C ALA A 701 9.09 18.91 4.93
N SER A 702 8.87 18.60 3.64
CA SER A 702 9.96 18.27 2.71
C SER A 702 10.95 19.42 2.57
N LYS A 703 10.46 20.65 2.40
CA LYS A 703 11.32 21.84 2.34
C LYS A 703 12.18 21.98 3.60
N LEU A 704 11.58 21.86 4.78
CA LEU A 704 12.27 22.04 6.05
C LEU A 704 13.30 20.93 6.30
N VAL A 705 12.91 19.66 6.13
CA VAL A 705 13.75 18.50 6.41
C VAL A 705 14.92 18.42 5.44
N TYR A 706 14.70 18.59 4.13
CA TYR A 706 15.79 18.54 3.16
C TYR A 706 16.76 19.70 3.29
N LYS A 707 16.30 20.86 3.77
CA LYS A 707 17.16 22.03 3.95
C LYS A 707 17.94 21.99 5.26
N GLU A 708 17.26 21.74 6.39
CA GLU A 708 17.85 21.87 7.74
C GLU A 708 18.38 20.54 8.31
N GLY A 709 17.95 19.39 7.78
CA GLY A 709 18.36 18.07 8.23
C GLY A 709 17.51 17.48 9.36
N THR A 710 17.79 16.24 9.73
CA THR A 710 16.92 15.47 10.64
C THR A 710 16.99 15.99 12.08
N GLN A 711 18.18 16.35 12.55
CA GLN A 711 18.41 16.84 13.91
C GLN A 711 17.64 18.12 14.23
N PHE A 712 17.50 19.02 13.24
CA PHE A 712 16.73 20.24 13.41
C PHE A 712 15.27 19.93 13.78
N ILE A 713 14.69 18.91 13.16
CA ILE A 713 13.31 18.51 13.40
C ILE A 713 13.17 17.81 14.75
N THR A 714 14.03 16.84 15.03
CA THR A 714 13.92 16.01 16.24
C THR A 714 14.18 16.78 17.53
N ASN A 715 14.93 17.88 17.46
CA ASN A 715 15.26 18.71 18.64
C ASN A 715 14.18 19.75 18.95
N LEU A 716 13.21 19.97 18.07
CA LEU A 716 12.13 20.93 18.30
C LEU A 716 10.92 20.27 18.97
N PRO A 717 10.37 20.85 20.05
CA PRO A 717 9.06 20.44 20.57
C PRO A 717 8.00 20.57 19.47
N LYS A 718 7.06 19.60 19.40
CA LYS A 718 6.04 19.54 18.32
C LYS A 718 5.28 20.87 18.11
N ALA A 719 4.93 21.56 19.20
CA ALA A 719 4.22 22.84 19.12
C ALA A 719 5.07 23.96 18.49
N ILE A 720 6.38 23.96 18.74
CA ILE A 720 7.32 24.93 18.15
C ILE A 720 7.64 24.53 16.72
N LEU A 721 7.76 23.23 16.42
CA LEU A 721 8.06 22.72 15.09
C LEU A 721 7.05 23.22 14.04
N ALA A 722 5.77 23.19 14.36
CA ALA A 722 4.73 23.66 13.44
C ALA A 722 4.83 25.16 13.18
N ASP A 723 4.96 25.98 14.23
CA ASP A 723 5.14 27.43 14.12
C ASP A 723 6.42 27.79 13.33
N THR A 724 7.53 27.11 13.63
CA THR A 724 8.79 27.26 12.90
C THR A 724 8.62 26.92 11.42
N ALA A 725 7.97 25.81 11.08
CA ALA A 725 7.75 25.40 9.70
C ALA A 725 6.89 26.41 8.91
N LEU A 726 5.85 26.96 9.55
CA LEU A 726 4.98 27.96 8.93
C LEU A 726 5.71 29.30 8.74
N LYS A 727 6.48 29.76 9.75
CA LYS A 727 7.31 30.97 9.65
C LYS A 727 8.46 30.83 8.65
N TYR A 728 8.96 29.61 8.45
CA TYR A 728 10.05 29.31 7.52
C TYR A 728 9.73 29.84 6.11
N LEU A 729 8.49 29.66 5.66
CA LEU A 729 8.05 30.14 4.34
C LEU A 729 8.08 31.66 4.22
N GLN A 730 7.62 32.35 5.26
CA GLN A 730 7.60 33.81 5.28
C GLN A 730 9.02 34.37 5.26
N LYS A 731 9.92 33.78 6.06
CA LYS A 731 11.32 34.16 6.08
C LYS A 731 12.07 33.83 4.79
N GLU A 732 11.74 32.73 4.12
CA GLU A 732 12.29 32.42 2.80
C GLU A 732 11.90 33.50 1.77
N LYS A 733 10.66 33.98 1.81
CA LYS A 733 10.22 35.10 0.97
C LYS A 733 10.97 36.40 1.29
N ASP A 734 11.14 36.72 2.57
CA ASP A 734 11.91 37.89 3.01
C ASP A 734 13.37 37.83 2.47
N ILE A 735 13.99 36.65 2.53
CA ILE A 735 15.37 36.45 2.04
C ILE A 735 15.46 36.47 0.53
N ALA A 736 14.45 35.97 -0.18
CA ALA A 736 14.39 36.10 -1.63
C ALA A 736 14.33 37.58 -2.04
N LEU A 737 13.54 38.39 -1.34
CA LEU A 737 13.50 39.85 -1.55
C LEU A 737 14.83 40.51 -1.23
N LEU A 738 15.49 40.13 -0.13
CA LEU A 738 16.82 40.63 0.22
C LEU A 738 17.88 40.22 -0.81
N SER A 739 17.80 39.00 -1.33
CA SER A 739 18.69 38.48 -2.37
C SER A 739 18.51 39.21 -3.69
N GLN A 740 17.25 39.51 -4.07
CA GLN A 740 16.95 40.31 -5.25
C GLN A 740 17.46 41.74 -5.09
N ALA A 741 17.19 42.38 -3.95
CA ALA A 741 17.70 43.71 -3.65
C ALA A 741 19.24 43.76 -3.65
N LEU A 742 19.91 42.70 -3.20
CA LEU A 742 21.35 42.56 -3.26
C LEU A 742 21.85 42.37 -4.70
N ALA A 743 21.17 41.56 -5.51
CA ALA A 743 21.50 41.39 -6.93
C ALA A 743 21.45 42.73 -7.68
N ASP A 744 20.44 43.54 -7.37
CA ASP A 744 20.20 44.86 -7.96
C ASP A 744 21.06 45.98 -7.34
N SER A 745 21.89 45.67 -6.33
CA SER A 745 22.75 46.65 -5.64
C SER A 745 24.06 46.94 -6.40
N ASN A 746 24.79 47.99 -6.01
CA ASN A 746 26.10 48.33 -6.57
C ASN A 746 27.29 47.62 -5.89
N VAL A 747 27.04 46.52 -5.16
CA VAL A 747 28.10 45.73 -4.50
C VAL A 747 28.95 45.00 -5.56
N PRO A 748 30.28 44.86 -5.38
CA PRO A 748 31.13 44.09 -6.28
C PRO A 748 30.66 42.63 -6.45
N ASP A 749 30.76 42.06 -7.66
CA ASP A 749 30.19 40.75 -7.98
C ASP A 749 30.75 39.59 -7.13
N SER A 750 32.01 39.67 -6.71
CA SER A 750 32.63 38.68 -5.81
C SER A 750 32.01 38.70 -4.41
N GLU A 751 31.77 39.89 -3.86
CA GLU A 751 31.12 40.06 -2.55
C GLU A 751 29.63 39.73 -2.62
N LYS A 752 28.97 40.06 -3.73
CA LYS A 752 27.57 39.65 -3.98
C LYS A 752 27.41 38.13 -3.94
N GLN A 753 28.29 37.38 -4.60
CA GLN A 753 28.20 35.92 -4.59
C GLN A 753 28.40 35.35 -3.19
N GLU A 754 29.36 35.86 -2.43
CA GLU A 754 29.62 35.42 -1.07
C GLU A 754 28.44 35.72 -0.12
N ILE A 755 27.86 36.93 -0.20
CA ILE A 755 26.68 37.30 0.61
C ILE A 755 25.45 36.48 0.18
N LEU A 756 25.26 36.23 -1.13
CA LEU A 756 24.16 35.39 -1.61
C LEU A 756 24.30 33.94 -1.12
N GLU A 757 25.51 33.39 -1.07
CA GLU A 757 25.76 32.08 -0.46
C GLU A 757 25.43 32.09 1.04
N LEU A 758 25.88 33.10 1.79
CA LEU A 758 25.57 33.22 3.21
C LEU A 758 24.05 33.33 3.49
N LEU A 759 23.34 34.12 2.68
CA LEU A 759 21.88 34.27 2.78
C LEU A 759 21.16 32.95 2.45
N LYS A 760 21.65 32.20 1.45
CA LYS A 760 21.08 30.89 1.08
C LYS A 760 21.34 29.82 2.14
N VAL A 761 22.53 29.81 2.74
CA VAL A 761 22.96 28.77 3.70
C VAL A 761 22.43 29.02 5.11
N GLY A 762 22.45 30.27 5.60
CA GLY A 762 22.14 30.57 7.00
C GLY A 762 20.97 31.53 7.23
N GLY A 763 20.54 32.27 6.21
CA GLY A 763 19.64 33.42 6.41
C GLY A 763 18.30 33.04 7.05
N VAL A 764 17.64 31.96 6.62
CA VAL A 764 16.31 31.60 7.15
C VAL A 764 16.44 31.18 8.61
N ARG A 765 17.38 30.28 8.91
CA ARG A 765 17.62 29.77 10.26
C ARG A 765 17.99 30.87 11.26
N ILE A 766 18.87 31.80 10.85
CA ILE A 766 19.26 32.96 11.68
C ILE A 766 18.06 33.88 11.90
N SER A 767 17.21 34.09 10.88
CA SER A 767 16.05 34.97 10.98
C SER A 767 14.89 34.43 11.83
N LEU A 768 14.89 33.13 12.14
CA LEU A 768 13.85 32.49 12.93
C LEU A 768 14.07 32.60 14.45
N ASP A 769 15.21 33.14 14.91
CA ASP A 769 15.56 33.28 16.35
C ASP A 769 15.44 31.94 17.12
N VAL A 770 15.54 30.81 16.43
CA VAL A 770 15.53 29.47 17.02
C VAL A 770 16.95 29.17 17.51
N HIS A 771 17.39 29.91 18.52
CA HIS A 771 18.56 29.58 19.31
C HIS A 771 18.12 28.66 20.46
N GLY A 772 18.17 27.36 20.18
CA GLY A 772 18.16 26.30 21.19
C GLY A 772 19.58 25.91 21.56
#